data_AF-A0A8C0D5B6-F1
#
_entry.id   AF-A0A8C0D5B6-F1
#
_cell.length_a   1.000
_cell.length_b   1.000
_cell.length_c   1.000
_cell.angle_alpha   90.00
_cell.angle_beta   90.00
_cell.angle_gamma   90.00
#
_symmetry.space_group_name_H-M   'P 1'
#
loop_
_entity.id
_entity.type
_entity.pdbx_description
1 polymer ?
#
loop_
_entity_poly.entity_id
_entity_poly.type
_entity_poly.pdbx_seq_one_letter_code
_entity_poly.pdbx_strand_id
1 'polypeptide(L)'
;MAARSLRLLTTLLAVATAACRAEAESEAEWDMTAPDLLFAEGAAAYARGDWAGVVLSMERALRSRAALRALRLRCRTRCAADLPWELDPDSPPSLAQASGAAALHDLRFFGGLLRRAACLRRCLGPSATHPLSEELELEFSKRSPYNYLQVAYFKINKLEKAVAAAHTFFVGNPEHMEMRQNLDYYQTMSGVKEADFKDLEAKPHMHEFRLGVRLYSEEQLQEAAPHLETALREYFVADEECRALCEGPYDYDGYNYLEYNADLLQAITDHYIQVLSCKQNCVTELASHPSREKPFEDFLPSHYNYLQFAYYNIGNYTQAIECAKTYLLFFPNDEVMSQNLAYYTAMLGEEQARSIGPRESAQEYHQRSLLEKELLFFAYDVFGIPFVDPDSWTPEEVIPKRLQEKQKSERETAARISQEIGNLMKEIETLVEEKTKESMDVSRLTREGGPLLYDGIRLTMTSKVLNGSQRVVMDGVISDDECRELQRLTNLGQEGKVPLQSAHLYYNVTEKVRRVMASYFRLDSPLYFSYSHLVCRTAIEEAQAERKDGSHPVHVDNCILNAEALVCIKEPPAYTFRDYSAILYLNADFDGGNFYFTELDAKTVTAEVQPQCGRAVGFSSGTENPHGVKAVTRGQRCAIALWFTLDARHSERDRVQADDLVKMLFSPEETDLPHEQPREAQEGPPEPVQGSVSSSESGHKDEL
;
A
#
# COMPACT_ATOMS: atom_id res chain seq x y z
N MET A 1 -16.33 -55.56 33.24
CA MET A 1 -15.72 -54.23 33.46
C MET A 1 -15.54 -53.45 32.16
N ALA A 2 -15.03 -54.04 31.07
CA ALA A 2 -14.87 -53.39 29.76
C ALA A 2 -16.15 -52.71 29.19
N ALA A 3 -17.33 -53.32 29.32
CA ALA A 3 -18.58 -52.74 28.81
C ALA A 3 -19.06 -51.50 29.59
N ARG A 4 -18.68 -51.35 30.87
CA ARG A 4 -18.96 -50.15 31.67
C ARG A 4 -17.99 -49.03 31.32
N SER A 5 -16.71 -49.38 31.10
CA SER A 5 -15.67 -48.43 30.67
C SER A 5 -15.97 -47.84 29.28
N LEU A 6 -16.45 -48.67 28.34
CA LEU A 6 -16.81 -48.22 26.99
C LEU A 6 -18.03 -47.29 27.01
N ARG A 7 -19.04 -47.59 27.84
CA ARG A 7 -20.20 -46.71 28.02
C ARG A 7 -19.83 -45.37 28.66
N LEU A 8 -18.93 -45.38 29.64
CA LEU A 8 -18.39 -44.17 30.25
C LEU A 8 -17.60 -43.31 29.24
N LEU A 9 -16.78 -43.93 28.40
CA LEU A 9 -16.05 -43.23 27.34
C LEU A 9 -17.01 -42.62 26.30
N THR A 10 -18.04 -43.37 25.86
CA THR A 10 -19.02 -42.84 24.90
C THR A 10 -19.87 -41.74 25.50
N THR A 11 -20.21 -41.80 26.79
CA THR A 11 -20.92 -40.71 27.46
C THR A 11 -20.03 -39.50 27.70
N LEU A 12 -18.74 -39.70 27.99
CA LEU A 12 -17.78 -38.61 28.13
C LEU A 12 -17.50 -37.92 26.80
N LEU A 13 -17.39 -38.68 25.69
CA LEU A 13 -17.30 -38.13 24.34
C LEU A 13 -18.57 -37.37 23.96
N ALA A 14 -19.75 -37.94 24.24
CA ALA A 14 -21.03 -37.28 23.95
C ALA A 14 -21.20 -35.98 24.76
N VAL A 15 -20.81 -35.99 26.04
CA VAL A 15 -20.84 -34.80 26.92
C VAL A 15 -19.80 -33.77 26.47
N ALA A 16 -18.61 -34.17 26.03
CA ALA A 16 -17.60 -33.25 25.49
C ALA A 16 -18.05 -32.64 24.15
N THR A 17 -18.67 -33.42 23.25
CA THR A 17 -19.22 -32.89 22.00
C THR A 17 -20.45 -32.00 22.21
N ALA A 18 -21.26 -32.28 23.23
CA ALA A 18 -22.39 -31.45 23.62
C ALA A 18 -21.93 -30.18 24.36
N ALA A 19 -20.86 -30.23 25.14
CA ALA A 19 -20.24 -29.07 25.77
C ALA A 19 -19.54 -28.16 24.74
N CYS A 20 -18.81 -28.72 23.76
CA CYS A 20 -18.28 -27.92 22.63
C CYS A 20 -19.39 -27.33 21.76
N ARG A 21 -20.50 -28.05 21.54
CA ARG A 21 -21.67 -27.49 20.83
C ARG A 21 -22.37 -26.41 21.66
N ALA A 22 -22.48 -26.57 22.97
CA ALA A 22 -23.09 -25.58 23.87
C ALA A 22 -22.19 -24.35 24.08
N GLU A 23 -20.86 -24.50 24.06
CA GLU A 23 -19.92 -23.37 24.04
C GLU A 23 -20.02 -22.63 22.70
N ALA A 24 -20.05 -23.34 21.56
CA ALA A 24 -20.24 -22.74 20.23
C ALA A 24 -21.66 -22.15 20.02
N GLU A 25 -22.70 -22.69 20.65
CA GLU A 25 -24.07 -22.18 20.61
C GLU A 25 -24.30 -21.07 21.64
N SER A 26 -23.52 -20.98 22.72
CA SER A 26 -23.59 -19.87 23.69
C SER A 26 -22.76 -18.64 23.29
N GLU A 27 -21.79 -18.79 22.37
CA GLU A 27 -21.16 -17.66 21.68
C GLU A 27 -22.05 -17.05 20.57
N ALA A 28 -23.16 -17.71 20.22
CA ALA A 28 -24.04 -17.30 19.11
C ALA A 28 -25.07 -16.22 19.46
N GLU A 29 -25.06 -15.70 20.70
CA GLU A 29 -25.92 -14.61 21.16
C GLU A 29 -25.11 -13.33 21.43
N TRP A 30 -24.20 -12.98 20.52
CA TRP A 30 -23.48 -11.71 20.57
C TRP A 30 -24.13 -10.69 19.65
N ASP A 31 -24.35 -9.50 20.19
CA ASP A 31 -24.66 -8.26 19.48
C ASP A 31 -23.70 -8.14 18.28
N MET A 32 -24.18 -8.51 17.08
CA MET A 32 -23.42 -8.50 15.82
C MET A 32 -23.24 -7.06 15.32
N THR A 33 -22.71 -6.22 16.18
CA THR A 33 -22.29 -4.86 15.83
C THR A 33 -21.21 -4.98 14.77
N ALA A 34 -21.37 -4.19 13.72
CA ALA A 34 -20.52 -4.29 12.55
C ALA A 34 -19.06 -3.90 12.90
N PRO A 35 -18.05 -4.62 12.38
CA PRO A 35 -16.65 -4.38 12.75
C PRO A 35 -16.15 -2.95 12.47
N ASP A 36 -16.72 -2.30 11.45
CA ASP A 36 -16.46 -0.91 11.07
C ASP A 36 -16.83 0.08 12.16
N LEU A 37 -18.04 -0.04 12.70
CA LEU A 37 -18.52 0.81 13.79
C LEU A 37 -17.68 0.62 15.05
N LEU A 38 -17.35 -0.62 15.40
CA LEU A 38 -16.52 -0.94 16.55
C LEU A 38 -15.08 -0.42 16.39
N PHE A 39 -14.50 -0.52 15.19
CA PHE A 39 -13.19 0.04 14.90
C PHE A 39 -13.19 1.57 15.03
N ALA A 40 -14.18 2.24 14.45
CA ALA A 40 -14.34 3.70 14.53
C ALA A 40 -14.54 4.18 15.98
N GLU A 41 -15.36 3.48 16.77
CA GLU A 41 -15.52 3.75 18.20
C GLU A 41 -14.21 3.60 18.97
N GLY A 42 -13.44 2.54 18.68
CA GLY A 42 -12.13 2.31 19.28
C GLY A 42 -11.12 3.41 18.94
N ALA A 43 -11.06 3.83 17.67
CA ALA A 43 -10.20 4.93 17.24
C ALA A 43 -10.60 6.26 17.90
N ALA A 44 -11.91 6.53 18.02
CA ALA A 44 -12.42 7.71 18.73
C ALA A 44 -12.12 7.67 20.24
N ALA A 45 -12.21 6.49 20.87
CA ALA A 45 -11.83 6.32 22.27
C ALA A 45 -10.32 6.57 22.48
N TYR A 46 -9.48 6.14 21.53
CA TYR A 46 -8.05 6.39 21.56
C TYR A 46 -7.74 7.89 21.51
N ALA A 47 -8.40 8.63 20.61
CA ALA A 47 -8.25 10.08 20.50
C ALA A 47 -8.63 10.83 21.79
N ARG A 48 -9.56 10.28 22.60
CA ARG A 48 -9.97 10.85 23.90
C ARG A 48 -9.11 10.38 25.08
N GLY A 49 -8.16 9.46 24.87
CA GLY A 49 -7.38 8.84 25.95
C GLY A 49 -8.19 7.87 26.83
N ASP A 50 -9.35 7.39 26.35
CA ASP A 50 -10.16 6.39 27.04
C ASP A 50 -9.62 4.98 26.75
N TRP A 51 -8.58 4.58 27.48
CA TRP A 51 -7.88 3.31 27.25
C TRP A 51 -8.77 2.08 27.47
N ALA A 52 -9.72 2.15 28.40
CA ALA A 52 -10.68 1.07 28.63
C ALA A 52 -11.66 0.94 27.45
N GLY A 53 -12.15 2.07 26.93
CA GLY A 53 -12.97 2.12 25.72
C GLY A 53 -12.24 1.57 24.48
N VAL A 54 -10.96 1.92 24.29
CA VAL A 54 -10.14 1.36 23.19
C VAL A 54 -10.07 -0.16 23.27
N VAL A 55 -9.73 -0.71 24.44
CA VAL A 55 -9.64 -2.16 24.63
C VAL A 55 -10.99 -2.83 24.34
N LEU A 56 -12.08 -2.27 24.87
CA LEU A 56 -13.42 -2.81 24.66
C LEU A 56 -13.79 -2.84 23.17
N SER A 57 -13.68 -1.71 22.49
CA SER A 57 -14.13 -1.56 21.11
C SER A 57 -13.21 -2.29 20.12
N MET A 58 -11.89 -2.21 20.27
CA MET A 58 -10.95 -2.90 19.37
C MET A 58 -10.98 -4.42 19.52
N GLU A 59 -11.06 -4.94 20.75
CA GLU A 59 -11.23 -6.40 20.93
C GLU A 59 -12.58 -6.87 20.37
N ARG A 60 -13.66 -6.10 20.53
CA ARG A 60 -14.96 -6.41 19.92
C ARG A 60 -14.89 -6.37 18.40
N ALA A 61 -14.17 -5.41 17.81
CA ALA A 61 -13.99 -5.31 16.36
C ALA A 61 -13.30 -6.55 15.79
N LEU A 62 -12.20 -6.99 16.42
CA LEU A 62 -11.48 -8.23 16.07
C LEU A 62 -12.38 -9.46 16.18
N ARG A 63 -13.11 -9.62 17.31
CA ARG A 63 -14.04 -10.74 17.51
C ARG A 63 -15.20 -10.72 16.50
N SER A 64 -15.77 -9.55 16.22
CA SER A 64 -16.88 -9.39 15.27
C SER A 64 -16.43 -9.76 13.84
N ARG A 65 -15.24 -9.32 13.41
CA ARG A 65 -14.65 -9.71 12.11
C ARG A 65 -14.41 -11.22 12.04
N ALA A 66 -13.82 -11.81 13.08
CA ALA A 66 -13.60 -13.26 13.15
C ALA A 66 -14.92 -14.05 13.10
N ALA A 67 -15.94 -13.60 13.85
CA ALA A 67 -17.28 -14.21 13.85
C ALA A 67 -17.96 -14.12 12.47
N LEU A 68 -17.84 -12.98 11.77
CA LEU A 68 -18.36 -12.81 10.42
C LEU A 68 -17.66 -13.74 9.42
N ARG A 69 -16.33 -13.86 9.49
CA ARG A 69 -15.56 -14.82 8.67
C ARG A 69 -15.99 -16.26 8.96
N ALA A 70 -16.11 -16.64 10.24
CA ALA A 70 -16.53 -17.98 10.65
C ALA A 70 -17.96 -18.31 10.23
N LEU A 71 -18.88 -17.34 10.29
CA LEU A 71 -20.25 -17.48 9.79
C LEU A 71 -20.26 -17.74 8.28
N ARG A 72 -19.52 -16.93 7.50
CA ARG A 72 -19.41 -17.08 6.04
C ARG A 72 -18.84 -18.44 5.66
N LEU A 73 -17.74 -18.84 6.30
CA LEU A 73 -17.11 -20.13 6.09
C LEU A 73 -18.09 -21.28 6.38
N ARG A 74 -18.66 -21.31 7.60
CA ARG A 74 -19.61 -22.35 8.03
C ARG A 74 -20.81 -22.45 7.10
N CYS A 75 -21.36 -21.32 6.66
CA CYS A 75 -22.49 -21.31 5.73
C CYS A 75 -22.11 -21.88 4.37
N ARG A 76 -20.95 -21.50 3.82
CA ARG A 76 -20.52 -21.96 2.51
C ARG A 76 -20.15 -23.44 2.50
N THR A 77 -19.39 -23.91 3.48
CA THR A 77 -19.01 -25.32 3.58
C THR A 77 -20.22 -26.20 3.84
N ARG A 78 -21.10 -25.83 4.78
CA ARG A 78 -22.32 -26.59 5.08
C ARG A 78 -23.28 -26.63 3.90
N CYS A 79 -23.55 -25.51 3.25
CA CYS A 79 -24.45 -25.50 2.10
C CYS A 79 -23.88 -26.28 0.89
N ALA A 80 -22.54 -26.31 0.72
CA ALA A 80 -21.90 -27.14 -0.29
C ALA A 80 -22.01 -28.64 0.04
N ALA A 81 -21.84 -29.01 1.31
CA ALA A 81 -21.92 -30.40 1.77
C ALA A 81 -23.36 -30.94 1.80
N ASP A 82 -24.34 -30.13 2.22
CA ASP A 82 -25.76 -30.51 2.27
C ASP A 82 -26.40 -30.58 0.87
N LEU A 83 -25.83 -29.85 -0.10
CA LEU A 83 -26.32 -29.77 -1.48
C LEU A 83 -25.15 -29.96 -2.47
N PRO A 84 -24.57 -31.18 -2.56
CA PRO A 84 -23.52 -31.46 -3.52
C PRO A 84 -24.06 -31.31 -4.94
N TRP A 85 -23.18 -31.03 -5.89
CA TRP A 85 -23.54 -31.05 -7.30
C TRP A 85 -23.92 -32.49 -7.69
N GLU A 86 -25.21 -32.76 -7.90
CA GLU A 86 -25.69 -34.08 -8.33
C GLU A 86 -25.15 -34.37 -9.75
N LEU A 87 -24.05 -35.12 -9.82
CA LEU A 87 -23.66 -35.85 -11.03
C LEU A 87 -24.25 -37.25 -10.87
N ASP A 88 -25.46 -37.47 -11.37
CA ASP A 88 -26.09 -38.80 -11.35
C ASP A 88 -25.29 -39.76 -12.27
N PRO A 89 -24.47 -40.68 -11.73
CA PRO A 89 -23.62 -41.56 -12.55
C PRO A 89 -24.43 -42.69 -13.19
N ASP A 90 -25.62 -42.97 -12.67
CA ASP A 90 -26.48 -44.12 -13.02
C ASP A 90 -27.66 -43.74 -13.93
N SER A 91 -27.72 -42.50 -14.42
CA SER A 91 -28.58 -42.15 -15.56
C SER A 91 -28.05 -42.89 -16.81
N PRO A 92 -28.73 -43.94 -17.33
CA PRO A 92 -28.27 -44.53 -18.57
C PRO A 92 -28.35 -43.47 -19.67
N PRO A 93 -27.41 -43.44 -20.64
CA PRO A 93 -27.67 -42.73 -21.88
C PRO A 93 -28.80 -43.50 -22.56
N SER A 94 -30.03 -43.10 -22.26
CA SER A 94 -31.19 -43.43 -23.07
C SER A 94 -30.94 -42.81 -24.43
N LEU A 95 -30.23 -43.59 -25.27
CA LEU A 95 -29.99 -43.40 -26.69
C LEU A 95 -31.34 -43.37 -27.42
N ALA A 96 -32.04 -42.26 -27.31
CA ALA A 96 -33.15 -41.89 -28.18
C ALA A 96 -33.38 -40.37 -28.07
N GLN A 97 -32.74 -39.63 -28.98
CA GLN A 97 -33.19 -38.36 -29.56
C GLN A 97 -34.20 -37.53 -28.75
N ALA A 98 -33.75 -36.41 -28.15
CA ALA A 98 -34.59 -35.23 -28.01
C ALA A 98 -33.72 -34.01 -27.68
N SER A 99 -33.95 -32.90 -28.40
CA SER A 99 -33.49 -31.56 -28.02
C SER A 99 -33.79 -31.18 -26.56
N GLY A 100 -34.68 -31.91 -25.87
CA GLY A 100 -35.01 -31.73 -24.46
C GLY A 100 -34.01 -32.32 -23.45
N ALA A 101 -33.14 -33.27 -23.83
CA ALA A 101 -32.20 -33.88 -22.87
C ALA A 101 -31.13 -32.88 -22.39
N ALA A 102 -30.63 -32.03 -23.28
CA ALA A 102 -29.71 -30.94 -22.95
C ALA A 102 -30.39 -29.89 -22.04
N ALA A 103 -31.60 -29.46 -22.40
CA ALA A 103 -32.38 -28.53 -21.58
C ALA A 103 -32.67 -29.07 -20.17
N LEU A 104 -32.90 -30.37 -20.02
CA LEU A 104 -33.08 -31.02 -18.71
C LEU A 104 -31.79 -31.02 -17.88
N HIS A 105 -30.63 -31.21 -18.51
CA HIS A 105 -29.33 -31.12 -17.83
C HIS A 105 -29.08 -29.68 -17.32
N ASP A 106 -29.30 -28.67 -18.16
CA ASP A 106 -29.15 -27.27 -17.78
C ASP A 106 -30.08 -26.91 -16.62
N LEU A 107 -31.36 -27.32 -16.69
CA LEU A 107 -32.33 -27.08 -15.62
C LEU A 107 -31.96 -27.78 -14.31
N ARG A 108 -31.31 -28.96 -14.35
CA ARG A 108 -30.80 -29.64 -13.15
C ARG A 108 -29.64 -28.88 -12.53
N PHE A 109 -28.69 -28.43 -13.35
CA PHE A 109 -27.56 -27.61 -12.91
C PHE A 109 -28.04 -26.31 -12.24
N PHE A 110 -28.87 -25.53 -12.93
CA PHE A 110 -29.42 -24.28 -12.38
C PHE A 110 -30.36 -24.54 -11.19
N GLY A 111 -31.08 -25.66 -11.17
CA GLY A 111 -31.86 -26.10 -10.02
C GLY A 111 -30.98 -26.32 -8.78
N GLY A 112 -29.84 -26.98 -8.93
CA GLY A 112 -28.83 -27.13 -7.87
C GLY A 112 -28.27 -25.78 -7.41
N LEU A 113 -27.91 -24.91 -8.35
CA LEU A 113 -27.42 -23.56 -8.08
C LEU A 113 -28.43 -22.74 -7.25
N LEU A 114 -29.71 -22.75 -7.64
CA LEU A 114 -30.77 -22.04 -6.93
C LEU A 114 -30.97 -22.56 -5.50
N ARG A 115 -30.91 -23.88 -5.29
CA ARG A 115 -31.01 -24.48 -3.94
C ARG A 115 -29.82 -24.07 -3.07
N ARG A 116 -28.59 -24.12 -3.61
CA ARG A 116 -27.39 -23.71 -2.88
C ARG A 116 -27.41 -22.22 -2.54
N ALA A 117 -27.83 -21.36 -3.49
CA ALA A 117 -28.03 -19.94 -3.25
C ALA A 117 -29.10 -19.66 -2.18
N ALA A 118 -30.22 -20.38 -2.19
CA ALA A 118 -31.26 -20.27 -1.17
C ALA A 118 -30.76 -20.70 0.22
N CYS A 119 -29.94 -21.76 0.30
CA CYS A 119 -29.29 -22.20 1.53
C CYS A 119 -28.37 -21.09 2.09
N LEU A 120 -27.50 -20.52 1.25
CA LEU A 120 -26.57 -19.46 1.64
C LEU A 120 -27.30 -18.21 2.15
N ARG A 121 -28.33 -17.76 1.42
CA ARG A 121 -29.15 -16.62 1.81
C ARG A 121 -29.80 -16.82 3.18
N ARG A 122 -30.33 -18.03 3.44
CA ARG A 122 -30.93 -18.37 4.73
C ARG A 122 -29.90 -18.45 5.85
N CYS A 123 -28.70 -18.95 5.56
CA CYS A 123 -27.66 -19.16 6.57
C CYS A 123 -26.98 -17.85 6.99
N LEU A 124 -26.65 -16.97 6.02
CA LEU A 124 -25.94 -15.72 6.29
C LEU A 124 -26.82 -14.66 6.98
N GLY A 125 -28.12 -14.61 6.66
CA GLY A 125 -29.01 -13.57 7.17
C GLY A 125 -28.67 -12.16 6.64
N PRO A 126 -29.48 -11.13 6.98
CA PRO A 126 -29.34 -9.77 6.44
C PRO A 126 -28.12 -8.99 6.93
N SER A 127 -27.57 -9.30 8.11
CA SER A 127 -26.44 -8.56 8.67
C SER A 127 -25.08 -8.99 8.11
N ALA A 128 -24.98 -10.16 7.48
CA ALA A 128 -23.71 -10.69 6.94
C ALA A 128 -23.52 -10.43 5.44
N THR A 129 -24.50 -9.80 4.78
CA THR A 129 -24.50 -9.55 3.32
C THR A 129 -23.64 -8.37 2.90
N HIS A 130 -23.37 -7.41 3.79
CA HIS A 130 -22.50 -6.28 3.46
C HIS A 130 -21.02 -6.67 3.64
N PRO A 131 -20.18 -6.53 2.61
CA PRO A 131 -18.73 -6.65 2.76
C PRO A 131 -18.21 -5.50 3.64
N LEU A 132 -17.08 -5.73 4.32
CA LEU A 132 -16.34 -4.63 4.93
C LEU A 132 -15.82 -3.72 3.79
N SER A 133 -15.68 -2.42 4.05
CA SER A 133 -15.03 -1.54 3.08
C SER A 133 -13.60 -2.02 2.83
N GLU A 134 -13.11 -1.85 1.61
CA GLU A 134 -11.74 -2.23 1.22
C GLU A 134 -10.69 -1.57 2.13
N GLU A 135 -10.90 -0.28 2.47
CA GLU A 135 -10.08 0.47 3.41
C GLU A 135 -9.98 -0.21 4.79
N LEU A 136 -11.10 -0.69 5.31
CA LEU A 136 -11.13 -1.32 6.62
C LEU A 136 -10.53 -2.73 6.58
N GLU A 137 -10.78 -3.49 5.51
CA GLU A 137 -10.14 -4.79 5.34
C GLU A 137 -8.61 -4.64 5.26
N LEU A 138 -8.11 -3.57 4.64
CA LEU A 138 -6.70 -3.21 4.63
C LEU A 138 -6.17 -2.88 6.04
N GLU A 139 -6.91 -2.11 6.86
CA GLU A 139 -6.51 -1.83 8.25
C GLU A 139 -6.37 -3.10 9.10
N PHE A 140 -7.30 -4.04 8.92
CA PHE A 140 -7.20 -5.33 9.60
C PHE A 140 -6.08 -6.21 9.03
N SER A 141 -5.87 -6.20 7.71
CA SER A 141 -4.76 -6.91 7.06
C SER A 141 -3.39 -6.42 7.56
N LYS A 142 -3.27 -5.10 7.76
CA LYS A 142 -2.11 -4.46 8.40
C LYS A 142 -2.05 -4.64 9.91
N ARG A 143 -3.00 -5.37 10.51
CA ARG A 143 -3.08 -5.62 11.95
C ARG A 143 -3.17 -4.32 12.79
N SER A 144 -3.67 -3.23 12.21
CA SER A 144 -3.78 -1.92 12.87
C SER A 144 -4.50 -1.93 14.23
N PRO A 145 -5.56 -2.73 14.48
CA PRO A 145 -6.17 -2.80 15.81
C PRO A 145 -5.17 -3.10 16.93
N TYR A 146 -4.12 -3.88 16.66
CA TYR A 146 -3.11 -4.22 17.64
C TYR A 146 -2.18 -3.06 17.98
N ASN A 147 -1.99 -2.10 17.06
CA ASN A 147 -1.26 -0.86 17.34
C ASN A 147 -2.02 0.01 18.35
N TYR A 148 -3.35 0.05 18.28
CA TYR A 148 -4.18 0.72 19.29
C TYR A 148 -4.17 -0.05 20.62
N LEU A 149 -4.34 -1.38 20.56
CA LEU A 149 -4.41 -2.23 21.74
C LEU A 149 -3.10 -2.24 22.54
N GLN A 150 -1.93 -2.22 21.91
CA GLN A 150 -0.66 -2.25 22.65
C GLN A 150 -0.50 -1.03 23.57
N VAL A 151 -0.82 0.17 23.07
CA VAL A 151 -0.79 1.40 23.88
C VAL A 151 -1.85 1.33 24.97
N ALA A 152 -3.07 0.94 24.63
CA ALA A 152 -4.16 0.90 25.61
C ALA A 152 -3.88 -0.09 26.74
N TYR A 153 -3.40 -1.31 26.43
CA TYR A 153 -3.00 -2.30 27.42
C TYR A 153 -1.84 -1.82 28.29
N PHE A 154 -0.85 -1.15 27.70
CA PHE A 154 0.25 -0.56 28.46
C PHE A 154 -0.26 0.49 29.46
N LYS A 155 -1.15 1.39 29.03
CA LYS A 155 -1.73 2.44 29.88
C LYS A 155 -2.60 1.92 31.03
N ILE A 156 -3.18 0.73 30.90
CA ILE A 156 -3.94 0.06 31.97
C ILE A 156 -3.13 -1.01 32.72
N ASN A 157 -1.80 -0.99 32.59
CA ASN A 157 -0.86 -1.88 33.27
C ASN A 157 -1.06 -3.40 32.99
N LYS A 158 -1.46 -3.75 31.77
CA LYS A 158 -1.56 -5.14 31.29
C LYS A 158 -0.40 -5.46 30.33
N LEU A 159 0.81 -5.55 30.88
CA LEU A 159 2.05 -5.67 30.11
C LEU A 159 2.08 -6.88 29.19
N GLU A 160 1.74 -8.08 29.66
CA GLU A 160 1.73 -9.30 28.82
C GLU A 160 0.87 -9.14 27.56
N LYS A 161 -0.30 -8.49 27.69
CA LYS A 161 -1.19 -8.21 26.55
C LYS A 161 -0.65 -7.11 25.64
N ALA A 162 -0.02 -6.09 26.21
CA ALA A 162 0.61 -5.01 25.44
C ALA A 162 1.73 -5.55 24.54
N VAL A 163 2.58 -6.42 25.09
CA VAL A 163 3.68 -7.07 24.36
C VAL A 163 3.15 -7.96 23.24
N ALA A 164 2.16 -8.81 23.52
CA ALA A 164 1.54 -9.65 22.50
C ALA A 164 0.91 -8.84 21.37
N ALA A 165 0.21 -7.73 21.69
CA ALA A 165 -0.36 -6.85 20.67
C ALA A 165 0.73 -6.14 19.85
N ALA A 166 1.76 -5.59 20.50
CA ALA A 166 2.89 -4.96 19.82
C ALA A 166 3.60 -5.94 18.87
N HIS A 167 3.86 -7.16 19.33
CA HIS A 167 4.51 -8.20 18.53
C HIS A 167 3.62 -8.61 17.34
N THR A 168 2.32 -8.79 17.56
CA THR A 168 1.34 -9.10 16.50
C THR A 168 1.34 -8.05 15.40
N PHE A 169 1.32 -6.76 15.77
CA PHE A 169 1.38 -5.65 14.80
C PHE A 169 2.72 -5.60 14.07
N PHE A 170 3.84 -5.77 14.79
CA PHE A 170 5.18 -5.73 14.22
C PHE A 170 5.43 -6.87 13.22
N VAL A 171 4.93 -8.08 13.48
CA VAL A 171 5.00 -9.19 12.52
C VAL A 171 4.35 -8.79 11.18
N GLY A 172 3.23 -8.07 11.24
CA GLY A 172 2.53 -7.52 10.08
C GLY A 172 3.23 -6.34 9.39
N ASN A 173 4.09 -5.63 10.12
CA ASN A 173 4.69 -4.36 9.71
C ASN A 173 6.17 -4.30 10.15
N PRO A 174 7.05 -5.16 9.60
CA PRO A 174 8.42 -5.31 10.09
C PRO A 174 9.28 -4.04 9.94
N GLU A 175 8.93 -3.17 9.00
CA GLU A 175 9.61 -1.90 8.73
C GLU A 175 9.14 -0.74 9.64
N HIS A 176 8.18 -0.98 10.54
CA HIS A 176 7.68 0.06 11.45
C HIS A 176 8.68 0.32 12.59
N MET A 177 9.47 1.39 12.44
CA MET A 177 10.58 1.75 13.33
C MET A 177 10.15 2.00 14.77
N GLU A 178 9.04 2.73 14.99
CA GLU A 178 8.54 3.04 16.33
C GLU A 178 8.08 1.79 17.06
N MET A 179 7.45 0.83 16.36
CA MET A 179 7.05 -0.42 16.98
C MET A 179 8.26 -1.27 17.38
N ARG A 180 9.32 -1.28 16.55
CA ARG A 180 10.59 -1.94 16.90
C ARG A 180 11.15 -1.38 18.21
N GLN A 181 11.20 -0.05 18.35
CA GLN A 181 11.64 0.61 19.58
C GLN A 181 10.75 0.27 20.78
N ASN A 182 9.43 0.19 20.59
CA ASN A 182 8.50 -0.22 21.66
C ASN A 182 8.75 -1.66 22.12
N LEU A 183 9.02 -2.57 21.20
CA LEU A 183 9.34 -3.97 21.52
C LEU A 183 10.68 -4.07 22.26
N ASP A 184 11.72 -3.37 21.80
CA ASP A 184 13.01 -3.30 22.49
C ASP A 184 12.84 -2.75 23.91
N TYR A 185 12.01 -1.71 24.08
CA TYR A 185 11.66 -1.18 25.39
C TYR A 185 10.96 -2.22 26.27
N TYR A 186 9.95 -2.93 25.76
CA TYR A 186 9.25 -3.98 26.50
C TYR A 186 10.18 -5.12 26.93
N GLN A 187 11.16 -5.50 26.12
CA GLN A 187 12.15 -6.52 26.49
C GLN A 187 12.97 -6.15 27.73
N THR A 188 13.18 -4.85 27.98
CA THR A 188 13.93 -4.37 29.16
C THR A 188 13.08 -4.25 30.43
N MET A 189 11.76 -4.39 30.33
CA MET A 189 10.86 -4.18 31.45
C MET A 189 10.79 -5.38 32.40
N SER A 190 10.87 -5.12 33.71
CA SER A 190 10.70 -6.15 34.73
C SER A 190 9.28 -6.72 34.68
N GLY A 191 9.17 -8.05 34.50
CA GLY A 191 7.89 -8.76 34.47
C GLY A 191 7.47 -9.21 33.07
N VAL A 192 8.14 -8.76 32.01
CA VAL A 192 7.96 -9.27 30.65
C VAL A 192 8.82 -10.52 30.45
N LYS A 193 8.24 -11.55 29.84
CA LYS A 193 8.90 -12.82 29.50
C LYS A 193 8.98 -12.98 27.99
N GLU A 194 9.91 -13.80 27.52
CA GLU A 194 10.03 -14.16 26.10
C GLU A 194 8.73 -14.76 25.54
N ALA A 195 8.01 -15.54 26.35
CA ALA A 195 6.72 -16.12 25.99
C ALA A 195 5.58 -15.09 25.76
N ASP A 196 5.76 -13.83 26.16
CA ASP A 196 4.77 -12.77 25.94
C ASP A 196 4.82 -12.23 24.50
N PHE A 197 5.94 -12.45 23.78
CA PHE A 197 6.14 -12.07 22.37
C PHE A 197 5.49 -13.09 21.43
N LYS A 198 4.17 -13.19 21.51
CA LYS A 198 3.36 -14.09 20.67
C LYS A 198 2.66 -13.33 19.57
N ASP A 199 2.63 -13.91 18.37
CA ASP A 199 1.74 -13.47 17.30
C ASP A 199 0.34 -14.03 17.56
N LEU A 200 -0.63 -13.16 17.83
CA LEU A 200 -2.02 -13.52 18.10
C LEU A 200 -2.79 -13.91 16.84
N GLU A 201 -2.25 -13.63 15.65
CA GLU A 201 -2.84 -14.01 14.36
C GLU A 201 -1.96 -15.01 13.59
N ALA A 202 -1.12 -15.77 14.30
CA ALA A 202 -0.31 -16.81 13.67
C ALA A 202 -1.20 -17.87 13.01
N LYS A 203 -1.00 -18.10 11.71
CA LYS A 203 -1.71 -19.16 10.99
C LYS A 203 -1.14 -20.55 11.40
N PRO A 204 -1.98 -21.53 11.80
CA PRO A 204 -1.50 -22.81 12.32
C PRO A 204 -0.56 -23.56 11.38
N HIS A 205 -0.93 -23.68 10.09
CA HIS A 205 -0.12 -24.37 9.10
C HIS A 205 1.27 -23.77 8.94
N MET A 206 1.36 -22.43 8.94
CA MET A 206 2.60 -21.70 8.79
C MET A 206 3.47 -21.76 10.06
N HIS A 207 2.85 -21.72 11.23
CA HIS A 207 3.55 -21.87 12.51
C HIS A 207 4.27 -23.22 12.58
N GLU A 208 3.52 -24.29 12.32
CA GLU A 208 3.99 -25.68 12.35
C GLU A 208 5.04 -25.94 11.27
N PHE A 209 4.85 -25.38 10.06
CA PHE A 209 5.82 -25.49 8.98
C PHE A 209 7.16 -24.86 9.38
N ARG A 210 7.14 -23.63 9.88
CA ARG A 210 8.37 -22.93 10.28
C ARG A 210 9.09 -23.62 11.43
N LEU A 211 8.35 -24.17 12.39
CA LEU A 211 8.92 -24.96 13.48
C LEU A 211 9.55 -26.24 12.95
N GLY A 212 8.85 -26.98 12.08
CA GLY A 212 9.36 -28.18 11.43
C GLY A 212 10.62 -27.93 10.60
N VAL A 213 10.66 -26.84 9.82
CA VAL A 213 11.85 -26.45 9.03
C VAL A 213 13.02 -26.02 9.92
N ARG A 214 12.76 -25.36 11.05
CA ARG A 214 13.81 -25.03 12.02
C ARG A 214 14.44 -26.29 12.60
N LEU A 215 13.61 -27.22 13.11
CA LEU A 215 14.06 -28.50 13.65
C LEU A 215 14.78 -29.34 12.60
N TYR A 216 14.31 -29.32 11.35
CA TYR A 216 14.98 -29.93 10.21
C TYR A 216 16.38 -29.35 10.01
N SER A 217 16.51 -28.03 10.06
CA SER A 217 17.80 -27.32 9.90
C SER A 217 18.76 -27.56 11.07
N GLU A 218 18.22 -27.86 12.25
CA GLU A 218 18.97 -28.26 13.45
C GLU A 218 19.26 -29.77 13.51
N GLU A 219 18.99 -30.50 12.42
CA GLU A 219 19.17 -31.96 12.28
C GLU A 219 18.32 -32.81 13.27
N GLN A 220 17.31 -32.22 13.90
CA GLN A 220 16.36 -32.89 14.81
C GLN A 220 15.21 -33.53 14.02
N LEU A 221 15.54 -34.47 13.12
CA LEU A 221 14.61 -34.97 12.11
C LEU A 221 13.41 -35.76 12.69
N GLN A 222 13.63 -36.46 13.81
CA GLN A 222 12.59 -37.19 14.53
C GLN A 222 11.49 -36.26 15.07
N GLU A 223 11.85 -35.05 15.48
CA GLU A 223 10.92 -34.02 15.98
C GLU A 223 10.38 -33.15 14.85
N ALA A 224 11.18 -32.93 13.79
CA ALA A 224 10.76 -32.15 12.62
C ALA A 224 9.60 -32.81 11.86
N ALA A 225 9.65 -34.12 11.64
CA ALA A 225 8.64 -34.87 10.87
C ALA A 225 7.18 -34.66 11.37
N PRO A 226 6.85 -34.83 12.67
CA PRO A 226 5.48 -34.63 13.15
C PRO A 226 4.97 -33.19 13.03
N HIS A 227 5.86 -32.20 13.15
CA HIS A 227 5.52 -30.78 12.93
C HIS A 227 5.23 -30.52 11.45
N LEU A 228 6.02 -31.07 10.52
CA LEU A 228 5.79 -30.95 9.08
C LEU A 228 4.51 -31.67 8.62
N GLU A 229 4.20 -32.85 9.18
CA GLU A 229 2.93 -33.54 8.93
C GLU A 229 1.73 -32.74 9.45
N THR A 230 1.87 -32.15 10.63
CA THR A 230 0.85 -31.26 11.20
C THR A 230 0.66 -30.02 10.32
N ALA A 231 1.75 -29.41 9.87
CA ALA A 231 1.73 -28.27 8.95
C ALA A 231 0.98 -28.60 7.66
N LEU A 232 1.24 -29.76 7.06
CA LEU A 232 0.58 -30.20 5.83
C LEU A 232 -0.92 -30.45 6.03
N ARG A 233 -1.29 -31.07 7.16
CA ARG A 233 -2.71 -31.29 7.49
C ARG A 233 -3.45 -29.97 7.69
N GLU A 234 -2.86 -29.04 8.45
CA GLU A 234 -3.44 -27.70 8.65
C GLU A 234 -3.44 -26.87 7.35
N TYR A 235 -2.50 -27.10 6.43
CA TYR A 235 -2.46 -26.44 5.12
C TYR A 235 -3.72 -26.77 4.31
N PHE A 236 -4.11 -28.03 4.22
CA PHE A 236 -5.32 -28.42 3.48
C PHE A 236 -6.59 -27.86 4.12
N VAL A 237 -6.65 -27.79 5.45
CA VAL A 237 -7.76 -27.11 6.15
C VAL A 237 -7.80 -25.64 5.74
N ALA A 238 -6.68 -24.93 5.82
CA ALA A 238 -6.59 -23.52 5.44
C ALA A 238 -6.90 -23.29 3.95
N ASP A 239 -6.54 -24.22 3.05
CA ASP A 239 -6.82 -24.15 1.60
C ASP A 239 -8.33 -24.24 1.37
N GLU A 240 -9.00 -25.21 1.99
CA GLU A 240 -10.45 -25.35 1.90
C GLU A 240 -11.19 -24.13 2.47
N GLU A 241 -10.72 -23.58 3.58
CA GLU A 241 -11.30 -22.37 4.17
C GLU A 241 -11.14 -21.14 3.26
N CYS A 242 -9.94 -20.92 2.71
CA CYS A 242 -9.68 -19.84 1.75
C CYS A 242 -10.58 -19.98 0.52
N ARG A 243 -10.63 -21.18 -0.06
CA ARG A 243 -11.40 -21.46 -1.28
C ARG A 243 -12.90 -21.33 -1.08
N ALA A 244 -13.41 -21.73 0.09
CA ALA A 244 -14.79 -21.45 0.46
C ALA A 244 -15.05 -19.94 0.57
N LEU A 245 -14.08 -19.16 1.03
CA LEU A 245 -14.25 -17.72 1.18
C LEU A 245 -14.28 -16.93 -0.14
N CYS A 246 -13.78 -17.52 -1.24
CA CYS A 246 -13.78 -16.93 -2.59
C CYS A 246 -15.16 -16.78 -3.26
N GLU A 247 -16.21 -17.48 -2.80
CA GLU A 247 -17.56 -17.43 -3.39
C GLU A 247 -18.33 -16.14 -2.97
N GLY A 248 -17.65 -15.00 -3.01
CA GLY A 248 -18.08 -13.65 -2.63
C GLY A 248 -18.97 -12.95 -3.66
N PRO A 249 -19.40 -11.71 -3.39
CA PRO A 249 -20.02 -10.86 -4.41
C PRO A 249 -19.06 -10.59 -5.57
N TYR A 250 -19.60 -10.30 -6.76
CA TYR A 250 -18.78 -9.85 -7.89
C TYR A 250 -18.15 -8.52 -7.54
N ASP A 251 -16.85 -8.40 -7.79
CA ASP A 251 -16.12 -7.16 -7.58
C ASP A 251 -16.06 -6.41 -8.92
N TYR A 252 -16.55 -5.19 -8.93
CA TYR A 252 -16.50 -4.35 -10.13
C TYR A 252 -15.26 -3.48 -10.01
N ASP A 253 -14.24 -3.76 -10.83
CA ASP A 253 -13.03 -2.94 -10.88
C ASP A 253 -13.39 -1.46 -11.19
N GLY A 254 -13.36 -0.60 -10.18
CA GLY A 254 -13.57 0.85 -10.31
C GLY A 254 -14.92 1.26 -10.90
N TYR A 255 -14.92 2.14 -11.90
CA TYR A 255 -16.14 2.68 -12.54
C TYR A 255 -16.79 1.70 -13.55
N ASN A 256 -16.22 0.50 -13.74
CA ASN A 256 -16.73 -0.48 -14.72
C ASN A 256 -18.16 -0.92 -14.43
N TYR A 257 -18.66 -0.79 -13.20
CA TYR A 257 -20.05 -1.13 -12.87
C TYR A 257 -21.09 -0.29 -13.65
N LEU A 258 -20.76 0.94 -14.05
CA LEU A 258 -21.65 1.81 -14.83
C LEU A 258 -21.68 1.42 -16.31
N GLU A 259 -20.61 0.80 -16.81
CA GLU A 259 -20.43 0.37 -18.19
C GLU A 259 -20.71 -1.13 -18.40
N TYR A 260 -20.89 -1.88 -17.31
CA TYR A 260 -21.11 -3.32 -17.31
C TYR A 260 -22.47 -3.69 -17.93
N ASN A 261 -22.44 -4.11 -19.19
CA ASN A 261 -23.59 -4.58 -19.96
C ASN A 261 -23.38 -6.03 -20.41
N ALA A 262 -23.26 -6.95 -19.47
CA ALA A 262 -23.10 -8.38 -19.75
C ALA A 262 -24.44 -9.09 -19.98
N ASP A 263 -24.49 -10.00 -20.96
CA ASP A 263 -25.58 -10.98 -21.04
C ASP A 263 -25.50 -12.03 -19.92
N LEU A 264 -26.47 -12.95 -19.86
CA LEU A 264 -26.52 -13.98 -18.81
C LEU A 264 -25.25 -14.84 -18.75
N LEU A 265 -24.72 -15.27 -19.89
CA LEU A 265 -23.58 -16.19 -19.94
C LEU A 265 -22.28 -15.44 -19.66
N GLN A 266 -22.15 -14.21 -20.16
CA GLN A 266 -21.04 -13.32 -19.81
C GLN A 266 -21.03 -13.06 -18.30
N ALA A 267 -22.17 -12.71 -17.71
CA ALA A 267 -22.23 -12.42 -16.27
C ALA A 267 -21.91 -13.63 -15.39
N ILE A 268 -22.33 -14.83 -15.79
CA ILE A 268 -21.94 -16.07 -15.09
C ILE A 268 -20.45 -16.32 -15.28
N THR A 269 -19.92 -16.14 -16.48
CA THR A 269 -18.50 -16.40 -16.81
C THR A 269 -17.60 -15.45 -16.04
N ASP A 270 -17.81 -14.15 -16.14
CA ASP A 270 -17.00 -13.12 -15.47
C ASP A 270 -16.94 -13.38 -13.95
N HIS A 271 -18.10 -13.62 -13.34
CA HIS A 271 -18.16 -13.92 -11.91
C HIS A 271 -17.50 -15.26 -11.55
N TYR A 272 -17.69 -16.30 -12.34
CA TYR A 272 -17.09 -17.60 -12.07
C TYR A 272 -15.56 -17.58 -12.23
N ILE A 273 -15.05 -16.85 -13.23
CA ILE A 273 -13.62 -16.64 -13.44
C ILE A 273 -13.00 -15.85 -12.28
N GLN A 274 -13.67 -14.83 -11.75
CA GLN A 274 -13.22 -14.16 -10.51
C GLN A 274 -13.11 -15.15 -9.35
N VAL A 275 -14.13 -15.99 -9.14
CA VAL A 275 -14.13 -17.00 -8.07
C VAL A 275 -13.00 -18.02 -8.27
N LEU A 276 -12.78 -18.50 -9.50
CA LEU A 276 -11.69 -19.44 -9.82
C LEU A 276 -10.31 -18.80 -9.62
N SER A 277 -10.12 -17.56 -10.07
CA SER A 277 -8.89 -16.80 -9.87
C SER A 277 -8.58 -16.62 -8.39
N CYS A 278 -9.57 -16.25 -7.56
CA CYS A 278 -9.42 -16.21 -6.11
C CYS A 278 -9.03 -17.57 -5.53
N LYS A 279 -9.70 -18.66 -5.95
CA LYS A 279 -9.43 -20.03 -5.47
C LYS A 279 -8.02 -20.50 -5.81
N GLN A 280 -7.48 -20.09 -6.96
CA GLN A 280 -6.10 -20.36 -7.35
C GLN A 280 -5.11 -19.51 -6.56
N ASN A 281 -5.43 -18.23 -6.29
CA ASN A 281 -4.59 -17.35 -5.48
C ASN A 281 -4.50 -17.73 -3.99
N CYS A 282 -5.32 -18.67 -3.50
CA CYS A 282 -5.19 -19.22 -2.16
C CYS A 282 -3.79 -19.79 -1.89
N VAL A 283 -3.12 -20.40 -2.88
CA VAL A 283 -1.74 -20.91 -2.70
C VAL A 283 -0.78 -19.79 -2.29
N THR A 284 -0.91 -18.61 -2.91
CA THR A 284 -0.13 -17.41 -2.59
C THR A 284 -0.47 -16.86 -1.21
N GLU A 285 -1.76 -16.79 -0.84
CA GLU A 285 -2.18 -16.30 0.49
C GLU A 285 -1.69 -17.23 1.61
N LEU A 286 -1.74 -18.54 1.40
CA LEU A 286 -1.29 -19.54 2.38
C LEU A 286 0.24 -19.59 2.50
N ALA A 287 0.96 -19.32 1.40
CA ALA A 287 2.41 -19.21 1.37
C ALA A 287 2.94 -17.84 1.83
N SER A 288 2.06 -16.85 2.01
CA SER A 288 2.46 -15.51 2.44
C SER A 288 2.69 -15.47 3.95
N HIS A 289 3.78 -14.81 4.35
CA HIS A 289 4.07 -14.53 5.76
C HIS A 289 4.33 -13.03 5.91
N PRO A 290 3.70 -12.31 6.87
CA PRO A 290 3.77 -10.85 6.90
C PRO A 290 5.19 -10.26 7.09
N SER A 291 6.12 -11.04 7.65
CA SER A 291 7.55 -10.67 7.77
C SER A 291 8.39 -10.94 6.51
N ARG A 292 7.80 -11.30 5.37
CA ARG A 292 8.48 -11.58 4.11
C ARG A 292 7.80 -10.82 2.98
N GLU A 293 8.61 -10.17 2.15
CA GLU A 293 8.10 -9.44 0.98
C GLU A 293 7.53 -10.39 -0.09
N LYS A 294 8.16 -11.56 -0.27
CA LYS A 294 7.71 -12.59 -1.20
C LYS A 294 7.16 -13.81 -0.47
N PRO A 295 6.04 -14.39 -0.95
CA PRO A 295 5.53 -15.68 -0.50
C PRO A 295 6.61 -16.78 -0.63
N PHE A 296 6.46 -17.86 0.13
CA PHE A 296 7.29 -19.04 -0.07
C PHE A 296 7.00 -19.67 -1.43
N GLU A 297 8.05 -19.85 -2.24
CA GLU A 297 7.95 -20.54 -3.53
C GLU A 297 7.61 -22.02 -3.29
N ASP A 298 6.74 -22.55 -4.15
CA ASP A 298 6.32 -23.96 -4.17
C ASP A 298 5.97 -24.50 -2.77
N PHE A 299 5.22 -23.71 -2.00
CA PHE A 299 5.02 -23.94 -0.58
C PHE A 299 4.44 -25.33 -0.28
N LEU A 300 3.37 -25.75 -0.97
CA LEU A 300 2.82 -27.10 -0.80
C LEU A 300 3.82 -28.20 -1.20
N PRO A 301 4.41 -28.21 -2.42
CA PRO A 301 5.46 -29.16 -2.79
C PRO A 301 6.61 -29.23 -1.76
N SER A 302 7.03 -28.10 -1.20
CA SER A 302 8.15 -28.04 -0.25
C SER A 302 7.92 -28.88 1.01
N HIS A 303 6.66 -29.05 1.47
CA HIS A 303 6.34 -29.93 2.60
C HIS A 303 6.77 -31.37 2.31
N TYR A 304 6.46 -31.88 1.11
CA TYR A 304 6.84 -33.22 0.69
C TYR A 304 8.35 -33.37 0.51
N ASN A 305 9.03 -32.32 0.06
CA ASN A 305 10.49 -32.32 -0.04
C ASN A 305 11.18 -32.41 1.34
N TYR A 306 10.69 -31.69 2.35
CA TYR A 306 11.21 -31.83 3.72
C TYR A 306 10.85 -33.20 4.33
N LEU A 307 9.60 -33.64 4.16
CA LEU A 307 9.10 -34.90 4.72
C LEU A 307 9.82 -36.12 4.16
N GLN A 308 10.09 -36.18 2.85
CA GLN A 308 10.79 -37.32 2.26
C GLN A 308 12.19 -37.51 2.89
N PHE A 309 12.91 -36.42 3.13
CA PHE A 309 14.23 -36.48 3.74
C PHE A 309 14.15 -36.79 5.23
N ALA A 310 13.20 -36.18 5.95
CA ALA A 310 12.99 -36.48 7.37
C ALA A 310 12.68 -37.97 7.59
N TYR A 311 11.76 -38.54 6.80
CA TYR A 311 11.42 -39.96 6.90
C TYR A 311 12.55 -40.89 6.51
N TYR A 312 13.34 -40.53 5.49
CA TYR A 312 14.52 -41.28 5.11
C TYR A 312 15.50 -41.42 6.28
N ASN A 313 15.84 -40.32 6.95
CA ASN A 313 16.81 -40.34 8.05
C ASN A 313 16.28 -41.07 9.31
N ILE A 314 14.97 -41.10 9.50
CA ILE A 314 14.32 -41.89 10.55
C ILE A 314 14.30 -43.39 10.19
N GLY A 315 14.59 -43.76 8.93
CA GLY A 315 14.57 -45.12 8.41
C GLY A 315 13.20 -45.59 7.94
N ASN A 316 12.23 -44.68 7.79
CA ASN A 316 10.89 -44.98 7.29
C ASN A 316 10.81 -44.79 5.77
N TYR A 317 11.34 -45.76 5.03
CA TYR A 317 11.39 -45.72 3.56
C TYR A 317 10.00 -45.72 2.90
N THR A 318 8.98 -46.32 3.53
CA THR A 318 7.62 -46.33 3.00
C THR A 318 7.07 -44.90 2.85
N GLN A 319 7.16 -44.10 3.92
CA GLN A 319 6.69 -42.70 3.89
C GLN A 319 7.63 -41.80 3.09
N ALA A 320 8.95 -42.09 3.07
CA ALA A 320 9.89 -41.37 2.23
C ALA A 320 9.56 -41.53 0.73
N ILE A 321 9.25 -42.76 0.28
CA ILE A 321 8.83 -43.05 -1.09
C ILE A 321 7.50 -42.36 -1.43
N GLU A 322 6.52 -42.43 -0.53
CA GLU A 322 5.22 -41.76 -0.72
C GLU A 322 5.41 -40.25 -0.91
N CYS A 323 6.20 -39.59 -0.06
CA CYS A 323 6.48 -38.16 -0.16
C CYS A 323 7.28 -37.80 -1.41
N ALA A 324 8.30 -38.59 -1.77
CA ALA A 324 9.08 -38.37 -2.98
C ALA A 324 8.22 -38.50 -4.26
N LYS A 325 7.37 -39.53 -4.33
CA LYS A 325 6.40 -39.68 -5.43
C LYS A 325 5.36 -38.56 -5.45
N THR A 326 4.98 -38.05 -4.28
CA THR A 326 4.07 -36.91 -4.17
C THR A 326 4.70 -35.62 -4.68
N TYR A 327 5.96 -35.35 -4.34
CA TYR A 327 6.71 -34.20 -4.86
C TYR A 327 6.83 -34.26 -6.40
N LEU A 328 7.14 -35.45 -6.94
CA LEU A 328 7.27 -35.67 -8.39
C LEU A 328 5.94 -35.56 -9.16
N LEU A 329 4.78 -35.43 -8.49
CA LEU A 329 3.55 -35.02 -9.18
C LEU A 329 3.66 -33.59 -9.71
N PHE A 330 4.26 -32.70 -8.93
CA PHE A 330 4.43 -31.29 -9.26
C PHE A 330 5.67 -31.08 -10.14
N PHE A 331 6.78 -31.73 -9.80
CA PHE A 331 8.05 -31.60 -10.53
C PHE A 331 8.52 -32.94 -11.11
N PRO A 332 7.88 -33.45 -12.18
CA PRO A 332 8.18 -34.78 -12.72
C PRO A 332 9.60 -34.93 -13.27
N ASN A 333 10.24 -33.81 -13.62
CA ASN A 333 11.58 -33.77 -14.20
C ASN A 333 12.67 -33.44 -13.16
N ASP A 334 12.36 -33.42 -11.86
CA ASP A 334 13.36 -33.18 -10.82
C ASP A 334 14.32 -34.37 -10.70
N GLU A 335 15.56 -34.17 -11.14
CA GLU A 335 16.58 -35.22 -11.16
C GLU A 335 16.99 -35.66 -9.75
N VAL A 336 17.06 -34.73 -8.80
CA VAL A 336 17.51 -34.99 -7.42
C VAL A 336 16.48 -35.84 -6.70
N MET A 337 15.21 -35.49 -6.80
CA MET A 337 14.13 -36.26 -6.20
C MET A 337 13.98 -37.63 -6.88
N SER A 338 14.19 -37.71 -8.19
CA SER A 338 14.18 -39.00 -8.91
C SER A 338 15.30 -39.94 -8.42
N GLN A 339 16.50 -39.40 -8.16
CA GLN A 339 17.60 -40.16 -7.57
C GLN A 339 17.29 -40.59 -6.13
N ASN A 340 16.73 -39.70 -5.32
CA ASN A 340 16.31 -40.02 -3.95
C ASN A 340 15.26 -41.14 -3.93
N LEU A 341 14.25 -41.07 -4.81
CA LEU A 341 13.23 -42.10 -4.95
C LEU A 341 13.83 -43.44 -5.35
N ALA A 342 14.78 -43.47 -6.28
CA ALA A 342 15.48 -44.69 -6.67
C ALA A 342 16.26 -45.30 -5.49
N TYR A 343 16.93 -44.46 -4.72
CA TYR A 343 17.63 -44.89 -3.51
C TYR A 343 16.67 -45.47 -2.46
N TYR A 344 15.58 -44.78 -2.12
CA TYR A 344 14.60 -45.28 -1.15
C TYR A 344 13.94 -46.58 -1.62
N THR A 345 13.66 -46.68 -2.91
CA THR A 345 13.10 -47.89 -3.54
C THR A 345 14.05 -49.07 -3.42
N ALA A 346 15.35 -48.87 -3.62
CA ALA A 346 16.36 -49.91 -3.44
C ALA A 346 16.46 -50.38 -1.98
N MET A 347 16.31 -49.46 -1.01
CA MET A 347 16.36 -49.78 0.41
C MET A 347 15.13 -50.53 0.92
N LEU A 348 13.93 -50.21 0.42
CA LEU A 348 12.69 -50.90 0.80
C LEU A 348 12.47 -52.22 0.02
N GLY A 349 12.87 -52.23 -1.25
CA GLY A 349 12.64 -53.31 -2.21
C GLY A 349 11.57 -52.95 -3.25
N GLU A 350 11.85 -53.27 -4.53
CA GLU A 350 11.03 -52.82 -5.66
C GLU A 350 9.55 -53.22 -5.59
N GLU A 351 9.25 -54.46 -5.21
CA GLU A 351 7.87 -54.95 -5.17
C GLU A 351 7.00 -54.19 -4.16
N GLN A 352 7.55 -53.87 -2.98
CA GLN A 352 6.85 -53.07 -1.96
C GLN A 352 6.74 -51.61 -2.38
N ALA A 353 7.80 -51.05 -2.98
CA ALA A 353 7.80 -49.67 -3.46
C ALA A 353 6.79 -49.43 -4.60
N ARG A 354 6.50 -50.44 -5.43
CA ARG A 354 5.52 -50.35 -6.53
C ARG A 354 4.09 -50.13 -6.04
N SER A 355 3.72 -50.67 -4.89
CA SER A 355 2.36 -50.48 -4.33
C SER A 355 2.15 -49.14 -3.64
N ILE A 356 3.22 -48.37 -3.42
CA ILE A 356 3.14 -47.05 -2.78
C ILE A 356 2.89 -46.00 -3.86
N GLY A 357 1.73 -45.33 -3.82
CA GLY A 357 1.43 -44.19 -4.69
C GLY A 357 1.82 -42.85 -4.05
N PRO A 358 1.68 -41.74 -4.79
CA PRO A 358 1.55 -40.42 -4.20
C PRO A 358 0.37 -40.32 -3.22
N ARG A 359 0.39 -39.34 -2.31
CA ARG A 359 -0.73 -39.10 -1.39
C ARG A 359 -1.99 -38.68 -2.14
N GLU A 360 -3.11 -39.28 -1.75
CA GLU A 360 -4.43 -39.04 -2.36
C GLU A 360 -4.82 -37.56 -2.33
N SER A 361 -4.66 -36.88 -1.19
CA SER A 361 -5.00 -35.45 -1.07
C SER A 361 -4.20 -34.55 -2.01
N ALA A 362 -2.93 -34.89 -2.28
CA ALA A 362 -2.10 -34.17 -3.23
C ALA A 362 -2.50 -34.45 -4.67
N GLN A 363 -2.90 -35.68 -4.98
CA GLN A 363 -3.42 -36.05 -6.31
C GLN A 363 -4.72 -35.30 -6.62
N GLU A 364 -5.66 -35.27 -5.68
CA GLU A 364 -6.92 -34.52 -5.81
C GLU A 364 -6.66 -33.02 -5.98
N TYR A 365 -5.77 -32.45 -5.16
CA TYR A 365 -5.37 -31.04 -5.28
C TYR A 365 -4.77 -30.74 -6.66
N HIS A 366 -3.81 -31.57 -7.11
CA HIS A 366 -3.13 -31.39 -8.38
C HIS A 366 -4.11 -31.46 -9.57
N GLN A 367 -4.95 -32.50 -9.62
CA GLN A 367 -5.94 -32.67 -10.69
C GLN A 367 -6.93 -31.50 -10.74
N ARG A 368 -7.45 -31.09 -9.58
CA ARG A 368 -8.36 -29.94 -9.46
C ARG A 368 -7.68 -28.65 -9.93
N SER A 369 -6.46 -28.40 -9.48
CA SER A 369 -5.73 -27.18 -9.81
C SER A 369 -5.43 -27.09 -11.31
N LEU A 370 -5.01 -28.18 -11.95
CA LEU A 370 -4.79 -28.19 -13.41
C LEU A 370 -6.06 -27.88 -14.20
N LEU A 371 -7.21 -28.46 -13.83
CA LEU A 371 -8.48 -28.19 -14.49
C LEU A 371 -8.93 -26.73 -14.31
N GLU A 372 -8.77 -26.17 -13.10
CA GLU A 372 -9.08 -24.77 -12.83
C GLU A 372 -8.21 -23.83 -13.66
N LYS A 373 -6.91 -24.12 -13.78
CA LYS A 373 -5.98 -23.37 -14.62
C LYS A 373 -6.30 -23.47 -16.10
N GLU A 374 -6.69 -24.65 -16.58
CA GLU A 374 -7.14 -24.83 -17.97
C GLU A 374 -8.31 -23.88 -18.29
N LEU A 375 -9.31 -23.79 -17.41
CA LEU A 375 -10.44 -22.87 -17.56
C LEU A 375 -10.02 -21.40 -17.51
N LEU A 376 -9.09 -21.04 -16.61
CA LEU A 376 -8.60 -19.66 -16.47
C LEU A 376 -7.77 -19.22 -17.68
N PHE A 377 -6.89 -20.08 -18.18
CA PHE A 377 -6.14 -19.80 -19.40
C PHE A 377 -7.04 -19.76 -20.64
N PHE A 378 -8.06 -20.62 -20.71
CA PHE A 378 -9.09 -20.51 -21.74
C PHE A 378 -9.78 -19.14 -21.68
N ALA A 379 -10.18 -18.69 -20.50
CA ALA A 379 -10.81 -17.38 -20.34
C ALA A 379 -9.86 -16.24 -20.73
N TYR A 380 -8.58 -16.36 -20.44
CA TYR A 380 -7.58 -15.38 -20.87
C TYR A 380 -7.41 -15.35 -22.40
N ASP A 381 -7.35 -16.50 -23.06
CA ASP A 381 -7.20 -16.57 -24.53
C ASP A 381 -8.44 -16.05 -25.27
N VAL A 382 -9.64 -16.40 -24.79
CA VAL A 382 -10.90 -16.11 -25.49
C VAL A 382 -11.50 -14.76 -25.09
N PHE A 383 -11.53 -14.42 -23.80
CA PHE A 383 -12.19 -13.21 -23.29
C PHE A 383 -11.19 -12.11 -22.92
N GLY A 384 -9.88 -12.39 -22.92
CA GLY A 384 -8.86 -11.41 -22.57
C GLY A 384 -8.77 -11.12 -21.08
N ILE A 385 -9.44 -11.89 -20.22
CA ILE A 385 -9.39 -11.74 -18.76
C ILE A 385 -8.02 -12.25 -18.27
N PRO A 386 -7.12 -11.39 -17.78
CA PRO A 386 -5.77 -11.79 -17.44
C PRO A 386 -5.76 -12.77 -16.26
N PHE A 387 -4.98 -13.85 -16.39
CA PHE A 387 -4.70 -14.79 -15.32
C PHE A 387 -3.18 -14.89 -15.14
N VAL A 388 -2.72 -14.70 -13.90
CA VAL A 388 -1.33 -14.91 -13.50
C VAL A 388 -1.28 -16.19 -12.69
N ASP A 389 -0.63 -17.21 -13.24
CA ASP A 389 -0.46 -18.49 -12.56
C ASP A 389 0.48 -18.32 -11.36
N PRO A 390 0.02 -18.60 -10.12
CA PRO A 390 0.86 -18.49 -8.94
C PRO A 390 1.87 -19.64 -8.80
N ASP A 391 1.69 -20.74 -9.54
CA ASP A 391 2.50 -21.95 -9.41
C ASP A 391 3.53 -22.09 -10.53
N SER A 392 4.74 -22.52 -10.16
CA SER A 392 5.82 -22.76 -11.12
C SER A 392 5.72 -24.12 -11.84
N TRP A 393 4.94 -25.05 -11.27
CA TRP A 393 4.87 -26.46 -11.68
C TRP A 393 3.77 -26.76 -12.72
N THR A 394 3.00 -25.77 -13.15
CA THR A 394 1.96 -25.97 -14.17
C THR A 394 2.59 -26.46 -15.48
N PRO A 395 2.16 -27.63 -16.01
CA PRO A 395 2.68 -28.14 -17.29
C PRO A 395 2.38 -27.19 -18.45
N GLU A 396 3.33 -27.03 -19.37
CA GLU A 396 3.19 -26.13 -20.52
C GLU A 396 1.96 -26.50 -21.37
N GLU A 397 1.59 -27.78 -21.43
CA GLU A 397 0.45 -28.28 -22.22
C GLU A 397 -0.91 -27.74 -21.76
N VAL A 398 -1.02 -27.29 -20.52
CA VAL A 398 -2.25 -26.69 -19.96
C VAL A 398 -2.46 -25.27 -20.50
N ILE A 399 -1.38 -24.60 -20.91
CA ILE A 399 -1.42 -23.23 -21.42
C ILE A 399 -1.73 -23.27 -22.93
N PRO A 400 -2.76 -22.58 -23.44
CA PRO A 400 -3.05 -22.49 -24.87
C PRO A 400 -1.83 -21.98 -25.67
N LYS A 401 -1.54 -22.60 -26.81
CA LYS A 401 -0.36 -22.28 -27.65
C LYS A 401 -0.26 -20.78 -28.00
N ARG A 402 -1.38 -20.12 -28.26
CA ARG A 402 -1.42 -18.67 -28.53
C ARG A 402 -0.90 -17.86 -27.35
N LEU A 403 -1.31 -18.23 -26.13
CA LEU A 403 -0.83 -17.59 -24.91
C LEU A 403 0.64 -17.94 -24.63
N GLN A 404 1.10 -19.17 -24.91
CA GLN A 404 2.51 -19.52 -24.81
C GLN A 404 3.38 -18.63 -25.73
N GLU A 405 2.98 -18.48 -27.00
CA GLU A 405 3.67 -17.64 -27.97
C GLU A 405 3.64 -16.16 -27.56
N LYS A 406 2.49 -15.68 -27.07
CA LYS A 406 2.33 -14.32 -26.53
C LYS A 406 3.25 -14.08 -25.33
N GLN A 407 3.23 -14.96 -24.33
CA GLN A 407 4.08 -14.88 -23.13
C GLN A 407 5.56 -14.95 -23.51
N LYS A 408 5.95 -15.80 -24.47
CA LYS A 408 7.32 -15.87 -24.97
C LYS A 408 7.75 -14.54 -25.61
N SER A 409 6.92 -13.97 -26.49
CA SER A 409 7.17 -12.67 -27.12
C SER A 409 7.25 -11.54 -26.08
N GLU A 410 6.38 -11.55 -25.07
CA GLU A 410 6.39 -10.59 -23.97
C GLU A 410 7.63 -10.74 -23.10
N ARG A 411 8.06 -11.96 -22.77
CA ARG A 411 9.31 -12.22 -22.04
C ARG A 411 10.54 -11.77 -22.82
N GLU A 412 10.60 -12.05 -24.12
CA GLU A 412 11.68 -11.59 -25.00
C GLU A 412 11.70 -10.05 -25.08
N THR A 413 10.53 -9.43 -25.17
CA THR A 413 10.39 -7.97 -25.16
C THR A 413 10.80 -7.38 -23.82
N ALA A 414 10.38 -7.96 -22.70
CA ALA A 414 10.76 -7.54 -21.35
C ALA A 414 12.26 -7.73 -21.10
N ALA A 415 12.87 -8.81 -21.60
CA ALA A 415 14.31 -9.03 -21.55
C ALA A 415 15.07 -7.99 -22.37
N ARG A 416 14.58 -7.66 -23.58
CA ARG A 416 15.14 -6.58 -24.41
C ARG A 416 15.03 -5.23 -23.70
N ILE A 417 13.86 -4.89 -23.16
CA ILE A 417 13.64 -3.65 -22.40
C ILE A 417 14.54 -3.63 -21.17
N SER A 418 14.67 -4.72 -20.43
CA SER A 418 15.54 -4.79 -19.25
C SER A 418 17.01 -4.63 -19.62
N GLN A 419 17.44 -5.17 -20.77
CA GLN A 419 18.77 -5.00 -21.31
C GLN A 419 19.00 -3.56 -21.79
N GLU A 420 18.03 -2.95 -22.47
CA GLU A 420 18.07 -1.54 -22.87
C GLU A 420 18.13 -0.62 -21.65
N ILE A 421 17.32 -0.89 -20.61
CA ILE A 421 17.37 -0.19 -19.32
C ILE A 421 18.74 -0.41 -18.68
N GLY A 422 19.29 -1.63 -18.66
CA GLY A 422 20.61 -1.90 -18.10
C GLY A 422 21.73 -1.20 -18.85
N ASN A 423 21.66 -1.12 -20.18
CA ASN A 423 22.60 -0.37 -21.01
C ASN A 423 22.44 1.14 -20.78
N LEU A 424 21.21 1.64 -20.73
CA LEU A 424 20.91 3.03 -20.43
C LEU A 424 21.36 3.39 -19.01
N MET A 425 21.20 2.51 -18.03
CA MET A 425 21.68 2.72 -16.67
C MET A 425 23.20 2.82 -16.64
N LYS A 426 23.92 1.99 -17.40
CA LYS A 426 25.37 2.11 -17.55
C LYS A 426 25.77 3.40 -18.26
N GLU A 427 25.04 3.79 -19.31
CA GLU A 427 25.28 5.05 -20.02
C GLU A 427 25.00 6.26 -19.13
N ILE A 428 23.93 6.21 -18.32
CA ILE A 428 23.61 7.20 -17.29
C ILE A 428 24.71 7.21 -16.23
N GLU A 429 25.22 6.06 -15.79
CA GLU A 429 26.31 5.97 -14.81
C GLU A 429 27.58 6.61 -15.39
N THR A 430 27.94 6.33 -16.64
CA THR A 430 29.07 6.99 -17.32
C THR A 430 28.84 8.47 -17.54
N LEU A 431 27.62 8.89 -17.91
CA LEU A 431 27.26 10.30 -18.07
C LEU A 431 27.19 11.00 -16.72
N VAL A 432 26.84 10.32 -15.63
CA VAL A 432 26.86 10.85 -14.27
C VAL A 432 28.29 10.94 -13.77
N GLU A 433 29.18 10.01 -14.11
CA GLU A 433 30.63 10.11 -13.84
C GLU A 433 31.29 11.24 -14.65
N GLU A 434 30.94 11.38 -15.93
CA GLU A 434 31.39 12.49 -16.78
C GLU A 434 30.79 13.82 -16.33
N LYS A 435 29.50 13.86 -15.97
CA LYS A 435 28.83 15.04 -15.43
C LYS A 435 29.20 15.32 -13.97
N THR A 436 29.72 14.38 -13.19
CA THR A 436 30.32 14.67 -11.87
C THR A 436 31.73 15.20 -12.04
N LYS A 437 32.49 14.73 -13.04
CA LYS A 437 33.75 15.37 -13.47
C LYS A 437 33.52 16.77 -14.04
N GLU A 438 32.49 16.98 -14.86
CA GLU A 438 32.09 18.30 -15.34
C GLU A 438 31.40 19.12 -14.26
N SER A 439 30.67 18.56 -13.30
CA SER A 439 30.03 19.32 -12.20
C SER A 439 31.04 19.76 -11.14
N MET A 440 32.17 19.07 -11.01
CA MET A 440 33.34 19.62 -10.30
C MET A 440 33.93 20.86 -11.01
N ASP A 441 33.64 21.07 -12.30
CA ASP A 441 34.05 22.24 -13.10
C ASP A 441 32.89 23.26 -13.36
N VAL A 442 31.63 22.83 -13.30
CA VAL A 442 30.38 23.61 -13.55
C VAL A 442 29.65 23.99 -12.26
N SER A 443 30.10 23.53 -11.09
CA SER A 443 29.71 24.07 -9.77
C SER A 443 30.12 25.53 -9.56
N ARG A 444 30.61 26.20 -10.60
CA ARG A 444 30.92 27.64 -10.65
C ARG A 444 29.85 28.54 -11.28
N LEU A 445 28.70 28.03 -11.77
CA LEU A 445 27.67 28.87 -12.42
C LEU A 445 26.22 28.52 -12.03
N THR A 446 25.85 28.70 -10.75
CA THR A 446 24.44 28.84 -10.35
C THR A 446 23.87 30.16 -10.87
N ARG A 447 22.81 30.12 -11.70
CA ARG A 447 22.18 31.30 -12.31
C ARG A 447 20.96 31.72 -11.49
N GLU A 448 21.10 32.74 -10.64
CA GLU A 448 19.99 33.38 -9.91
C GLU A 448 19.71 34.80 -10.44
N GLY A 449 18.52 35.34 -10.17
CA GLY A 449 18.16 36.73 -10.51
C GLY A 449 17.49 36.89 -11.88
N GLY A 450 16.65 35.93 -12.28
CA GLY A 450 15.76 36.10 -13.45
C GLY A 450 14.66 37.15 -13.25
N PRO A 451 13.93 37.50 -14.31
CA PRO A 451 12.92 38.56 -14.29
C PRO A 451 11.73 38.20 -13.39
N LEU A 452 11.13 39.21 -12.75
CA LEU A 452 9.86 39.06 -12.04
C LEU A 452 8.74 39.13 -13.08
N LEU A 453 7.93 38.06 -13.17
CA LEU A 453 6.93 37.88 -14.23
C LEU A 453 5.63 38.69 -14.03
N TYR A 454 5.41 39.23 -12.83
CA TYR A 454 4.15 39.84 -12.44
C TYR A 454 4.38 41.22 -11.81
N ASP A 455 3.55 42.17 -12.22
CA ASP A 455 3.48 43.49 -11.61
C ASP A 455 2.97 43.39 -10.17
N GLY A 456 3.63 44.11 -9.26
CA GLY A 456 3.34 44.09 -7.82
C GLY A 456 4.22 43.15 -6.99
N ILE A 457 4.92 42.18 -7.61
CA ILE A 457 5.92 41.36 -6.89
C ILE A 457 7.20 42.16 -6.70
N ARG A 458 7.72 42.18 -5.47
CA ARG A 458 8.97 42.87 -5.11
C ARG A 458 9.98 41.90 -4.54
N LEU A 459 11.19 41.90 -5.10
CA LEU A 459 12.33 41.16 -4.56
C LEU A 459 12.84 41.85 -3.29
N THR A 460 12.67 41.21 -2.13
CA THR A 460 13.00 41.80 -0.82
C THR A 460 14.35 41.33 -0.30
N MET A 461 14.69 40.05 -0.46
CA MET A 461 15.99 39.50 -0.03
C MET A 461 16.52 38.51 -1.07
N THR A 462 17.82 38.61 -1.35
CA THR A 462 18.54 37.69 -2.25
C THR A 462 19.44 36.75 -1.44
N SER A 463 20.02 35.74 -2.09
CA SER A 463 21.01 34.83 -1.52
C SER A 463 22.13 35.54 -0.75
N LYS A 464 22.61 36.69 -1.27
CA LYS A 464 23.62 37.53 -0.59
C LYS A 464 23.13 38.08 0.76
N VAL A 465 21.87 38.50 0.84
CA VAL A 465 21.28 39.04 2.09
C VAL A 465 20.93 37.90 3.05
N LEU A 466 20.56 36.73 2.50
CA LEU A 466 20.18 35.53 3.25
C LEU A 466 21.38 34.63 3.61
N ASN A 467 22.61 35.13 3.43
CA ASN A 467 23.86 34.43 3.74
C ASN A 467 23.88 32.96 3.31
N GLY A 468 23.63 32.71 2.01
CA GLY A 468 23.64 31.38 1.42
C GLY A 468 23.58 31.43 -0.11
N SER A 469 23.18 30.33 -0.74
CA SER A 469 23.03 30.22 -2.19
C SER A 469 21.63 29.76 -2.58
N GLN A 470 21.13 30.24 -3.72
CA GLN A 470 19.81 29.87 -4.25
C GLN A 470 18.70 30.10 -3.23
N ARG A 471 18.65 31.28 -2.61
CA ARG A 471 17.62 31.71 -1.68
C ARG A 471 16.97 33.01 -2.17
N VAL A 472 15.68 33.14 -1.97
CA VAL A 472 14.95 34.36 -2.33
C VAL A 472 13.78 34.62 -1.39
N VAL A 473 13.55 35.90 -1.08
CA VAL A 473 12.31 36.37 -0.45
C VAL A 473 11.67 37.40 -1.35
N MET A 474 10.39 37.19 -1.66
CA MET A 474 9.59 38.11 -2.46
C MET A 474 8.33 38.50 -1.72
N ASP A 475 7.94 39.76 -1.81
CA ASP A 475 6.71 40.31 -1.26
C ASP A 475 5.70 40.62 -2.37
N GLY A 476 4.41 40.61 -2.04
CA GLY A 476 3.33 40.93 -2.99
C GLY A 476 3.02 39.81 -3.98
N VAL A 477 3.36 38.56 -3.67
CA VAL A 477 3.04 37.39 -4.53
C VAL A 477 1.53 37.19 -4.62
N ILE A 478 0.81 37.44 -3.52
CA ILE A 478 -0.66 37.51 -3.48
C ILE A 478 -1.10 38.76 -2.71
N SER A 479 -2.34 39.17 -2.94
CA SER A 479 -3.01 40.29 -2.30
C SER A 479 -3.54 39.94 -0.90
N ASP A 480 -3.84 40.98 -0.10
CA ASP A 480 -4.41 40.83 1.23
C ASP A 480 -5.81 40.15 1.21
N ASP A 481 -6.58 40.33 0.13
CA ASP A 481 -7.87 39.66 -0.05
C ASP A 481 -7.70 38.17 -0.31
N GLU A 482 -6.75 37.80 -1.17
CA GLU A 482 -6.44 36.38 -1.46
C GLU A 482 -5.90 35.67 -0.21
N CYS A 483 -5.06 36.33 0.60
CA CYS A 483 -4.63 35.81 1.89
C CYS A 483 -5.81 35.47 2.81
N ARG A 484 -6.76 36.41 2.98
CA ARG A 484 -7.94 36.19 3.83
C ARG A 484 -8.80 35.03 3.34
N GLU A 485 -8.99 34.92 2.03
CA GLU A 485 -9.81 33.85 1.45
C GLU A 485 -9.13 32.48 1.59
N LEU A 486 -7.81 32.39 1.35
CA LEU A 486 -7.05 31.16 1.55
C LEU A 486 -6.95 30.75 3.02
N GLN A 487 -6.98 31.70 3.97
CA GLN A 487 -7.11 31.39 5.39
C GLN A 487 -8.50 30.86 5.75
N ARG A 488 -9.57 31.35 5.13
CA ARG A 488 -10.92 30.79 5.36
C ARG A 488 -11.02 29.37 4.82
N LEU A 489 -10.34 29.10 3.72
CA LEU A 489 -10.29 27.78 3.10
C LEU A 489 -9.85 26.69 4.07
N THR A 490 -8.91 26.98 4.99
CA THR A 490 -8.47 25.97 5.98
C THR A 490 -9.57 25.57 6.95
N ASN A 491 -10.39 26.52 7.40
CA ASN A 491 -11.49 26.23 8.32
C ASN A 491 -12.62 25.48 7.59
N LEU A 492 -12.93 25.92 6.37
CA LEU A 492 -13.95 25.29 5.52
C LEU A 492 -13.58 23.87 5.08
N GLY A 493 -12.29 23.62 4.82
CA GLY A 493 -11.76 22.28 4.54
C GLY A 493 -11.95 21.31 5.71
N GLN A 494 -11.73 21.76 6.95
CA GLN A 494 -11.98 20.96 8.15
C GLN A 494 -13.45 20.60 8.34
N GLU A 495 -14.36 21.44 7.85
CA GLU A 495 -15.82 21.20 7.89
C GLU A 495 -16.33 20.39 6.67
N GLY A 496 -15.45 20.00 5.74
CA GLY A 496 -15.81 19.29 4.52
C GLY A 496 -16.57 20.15 3.48
N LYS A 497 -16.44 21.48 3.56
CA LYS A 497 -17.21 22.44 2.74
C LYS A 497 -16.31 23.41 1.99
N VAL A 498 -15.56 22.94 1.01
CA VAL A 498 -14.69 23.80 0.19
C VAL A 498 -15.46 24.36 -1.02
N PRO A 499 -15.66 25.69 -1.13
CA PRO A 499 -16.26 26.28 -2.32
C PRO A 499 -15.34 26.14 -3.54
N LEU A 500 -15.93 25.89 -4.71
CA LEU A 500 -15.20 25.70 -5.96
C LEU A 500 -14.31 26.91 -6.32
N GLN A 501 -14.79 28.13 -6.06
CA GLN A 501 -14.02 29.36 -6.31
C GLN A 501 -12.79 29.48 -5.40
N SER A 502 -12.90 29.10 -4.13
CA SER A 502 -11.78 29.13 -3.18
C SER A 502 -10.74 28.04 -3.52
N ALA A 503 -11.18 26.88 -4.02
CA ALA A 503 -10.29 25.84 -4.56
C ALA A 503 -9.54 26.32 -5.81
N HIS A 504 -10.23 27.02 -6.72
CA HIS A 504 -9.62 27.62 -7.91
C HIS A 504 -8.60 28.71 -7.53
N LEU A 505 -8.88 29.51 -6.52
CA LEU A 505 -7.93 30.49 -5.99
C LEU A 505 -6.65 29.81 -5.48
N TYR A 506 -6.78 28.74 -4.70
CA TYR A 506 -5.62 27.95 -4.23
C TYR A 506 -4.79 27.42 -5.41
N TYR A 507 -5.46 26.89 -6.44
CA TYR A 507 -4.82 26.43 -7.67
C TYR A 507 -4.01 27.55 -8.35
N ASN A 508 -4.64 28.69 -8.61
CA ASN A 508 -3.99 29.82 -9.31
C ASN A 508 -2.82 30.42 -8.53
N VAL A 509 -2.97 30.55 -7.21
CA VAL A 509 -1.91 31.09 -6.34
C VAL A 509 -0.69 30.17 -6.32
N THR A 510 -0.90 28.86 -6.24
CA THR A 510 0.23 27.91 -6.25
C THR A 510 0.94 27.88 -7.61
N GLU A 511 0.19 27.96 -8.72
CA GLU A 511 0.76 28.11 -10.07
C GLU A 511 1.57 29.41 -10.22
N LYS A 512 1.06 30.52 -9.69
CA LYS A 512 1.76 31.80 -9.69
C LYS A 512 3.11 31.70 -8.97
N VAL A 513 3.15 31.06 -7.79
CA VAL A 513 4.40 30.81 -7.06
C VAL A 513 5.36 29.98 -7.91
N ARG A 514 4.90 28.88 -8.52
CA ARG A 514 5.73 28.01 -9.37
C ARG A 514 6.38 28.77 -10.52
N ARG A 515 5.60 29.59 -11.24
CA ARG A 515 6.10 30.42 -12.35
C ARG A 515 7.14 31.45 -11.90
N VAL A 516 6.89 32.10 -10.75
CA VAL A 516 7.82 33.05 -10.14
C VAL A 516 9.15 32.37 -9.76
N MET A 517 9.10 31.19 -9.14
CA MET A 517 10.29 30.44 -8.76
C MET A 517 11.09 29.99 -9.98
N ALA A 518 10.41 29.43 -10.99
CA ALA A 518 11.05 29.00 -12.23
C ALA A 518 11.75 30.15 -12.96
N SER A 519 11.12 31.34 -13.00
CA SER A 519 11.71 32.53 -13.60
C SER A 519 12.93 33.02 -12.82
N TYR A 520 12.81 33.18 -11.50
CA TYR A 520 13.90 33.75 -10.68
C TYR A 520 15.15 32.87 -10.68
N PHE A 521 14.99 31.55 -10.57
CA PHE A 521 16.10 30.59 -10.63
C PHE A 521 16.52 30.24 -12.06
N ARG A 522 15.93 30.90 -13.07
CA ARG A 522 16.29 30.77 -14.49
C ARG A 522 16.37 29.31 -14.94
N LEU A 523 15.35 28.54 -14.60
CA LEU A 523 15.33 27.10 -14.85
C LEU A 523 15.15 26.83 -16.34
N ASP A 524 16.04 26.02 -16.91
CA ASP A 524 15.97 25.58 -18.32
C ASP A 524 14.95 24.43 -18.51
N SER A 525 14.52 23.80 -17.42
CA SER A 525 13.53 22.72 -17.40
C SER A 525 12.23 23.16 -16.71
N PRO A 526 11.06 22.60 -17.11
CA PRO A 526 9.81 22.85 -16.41
C PRO A 526 9.89 22.43 -14.95
N LEU A 527 9.36 23.28 -14.07
CA LEU A 527 9.24 22.99 -12.65
C LEU A 527 7.88 22.32 -12.39
N TYR A 528 7.88 21.08 -11.89
CA TYR A 528 6.69 20.29 -11.56
C TYR A 528 6.44 20.30 -10.04
N PHE A 529 5.17 20.23 -9.61
CA PHE A 529 4.86 20.04 -8.19
C PHE A 529 5.17 18.61 -7.78
N SER A 530 5.92 18.44 -6.70
CA SER A 530 6.05 17.15 -6.01
C SER A 530 5.00 16.98 -4.93
N TYR A 531 4.64 18.07 -4.24
CA TYR A 531 3.61 18.08 -3.19
C TYR A 531 3.22 19.52 -2.87
N SER A 532 1.95 19.76 -2.53
CA SER A 532 1.46 21.06 -2.07
C SER A 532 0.66 20.94 -0.76
N HIS A 533 0.93 21.81 0.21
CA HIS A 533 0.36 21.70 1.54
C HIS A 533 -0.01 23.06 2.12
N LEU A 534 -1.31 23.32 2.26
CA LEU A 534 -1.85 24.43 3.03
C LEU A 534 -1.91 24.05 4.52
N VAL A 535 -1.11 24.72 5.35
CA VAL A 535 -0.93 24.37 6.76
C VAL A 535 -1.12 25.59 7.67
N CYS A 536 -1.90 25.41 8.73
CA CYS A 536 -2.03 26.37 9.83
C CYS A 536 -1.58 25.73 11.15
N ARG A 537 -0.82 26.48 11.96
CA ARG A 537 -0.36 26.06 13.28
C ARG A 537 -0.76 27.09 14.33
N THR A 538 -1.49 26.65 15.36
CA THR A 538 -2.01 27.50 16.43
C THR A 538 -1.20 27.33 17.71
N ALA A 539 -0.91 28.43 18.40
CA ALA A 539 -0.28 28.40 19.72
C ALA A 539 -1.25 27.85 20.79
N ILE A 540 -0.76 27.01 21.70
CA ILE A 540 -1.54 26.47 22.83
C ILE A 540 -1.26 27.34 24.05
N GLU A 541 -2.20 28.20 24.46
CA GLU A 541 -1.99 29.27 25.44
C GLU A 541 -1.30 28.83 26.75
N GLU A 542 -1.61 27.64 27.26
CA GLU A 542 -1.11 27.14 28.54
C GLU A 542 0.30 26.53 28.47
N ALA A 543 0.90 26.39 27.28
CA ALA A 543 2.13 25.65 27.04
C ALA A 543 3.27 26.48 26.39
N GLN A 544 3.15 27.81 26.32
CA GLN A 544 4.11 28.66 25.58
C GLN A 544 5.20 29.33 26.42
N ALA A 545 5.11 29.33 27.76
CA ALA A 545 6.12 29.96 28.60
C ALA A 545 7.47 29.23 28.49
N GLU A 546 8.53 29.98 28.12
CA GLU A 546 9.93 29.50 27.99
C GLU A 546 10.22 28.45 26.90
N ARG A 547 9.32 28.28 25.92
CA ARG A 547 9.50 27.32 24.83
C ARG A 547 10.74 27.64 23.97
N LYS A 548 11.64 26.66 23.81
CA LYS A 548 12.89 26.78 23.02
C LYS A 548 12.96 25.85 21.80
N ASP A 549 12.05 24.90 21.69
CA ASP A 549 11.94 24.01 20.53
C ASP A 549 11.32 24.73 19.32
N GLY A 550 11.65 24.28 18.12
CA GLY A 550 11.04 24.79 16.89
C GLY A 550 9.61 24.29 16.72
N SER A 551 8.76 25.05 16.03
CA SER A 551 7.50 24.48 15.52
C SER A 551 7.78 23.46 14.43
N HIS A 552 8.79 23.69 13.59
CA HIS A 552 9.33 22.70 12.66
C HIS A 552 10.84 22.53 12.92
N PRO A 553 11.32 21.30 13.20
CA PRO A 553 12.75 21.07 13.40
C PRO A 553 13.54 21.38 12.13
N VAL A 554 14.84 21.64 12.31
CA VAL A 554 15.76 21.87 11.19
C VAL A 554 15.88 20.60 10.36
N HIS A 555 15.70 20.74 9.05
CA HIS A 555 15.77 19.66 8.08
C HIS A 555 16.24 20.17 6.72
N VAL A 556 16.46 19.23 5.80
CA VAL A 556 16.74 19.48 4.38
C VAL A 556 15.69 18.71 3.58
N ASP A 557 15.15 19.32 2.53
CA ASP A 557 13.96 18.80 1.86
C ASP A 557 14.24 17.59 0.95
N ASN A 558 15.48 17.34 0.55
CA ASN A 558 15.86 16.24 -0.35
C ASN A 558 16.91 15.26 0.20
N CYS A 559 17.19 15.28 1.50
CA CYS A 559 18.13 14.35 2.12
C CYS A 559 17.85 14.15 3.62
N ILE A 560 18.48 13.13 4.20
CA ILE A 560 18.55 12.92 5.64
C ILE A 560 19.70 13.76 6.20
N LEU A 561 19.39 14.81 6.95
CA LEU A 561 20.40 15.66 7.59
C LEU A 561 20.95 14.97 8.84
N ASN A 562 22.23 14.61 8.82
CA ASN A 562 23.01 14.25 10.00
C ASN A 562 23.87 15.44 10.43
N ALA A 563 23.33 16.23 11.35
CA ALA A 563 23.97 17.45 11.84
C ALA A 563 25.26 17.21 12.65
N GLU A 564 25.43 16.02 13.24
CA GLU A 564 26.65 15.67 13.99
C GLU A 564 27.80 15.31 13.06
N ALA A 565 27.50 14.59 11.98
CA ALA A 565 28.48 14.23 10.95
C ALA A 565 28.67 15.35 9.91
N LEU A 566 27.82 16.38 9.90
CA LEU A 566 27.76 17.43 8.87
C LEU A 566 27.54 16.84 7.46
N VAL A 567 26.74 15.76 7.37
CA VAL A 567 26.45 15.06 6.12
C VAL A 567 24.95 15.09 5.86
N CYS A 568 24.59 15.15 4.58
CA CYS A 568 23.23 15.13 4.09
C CYS A 568 23.11 13.96 3.11
N ILE A 569 22.48 12.87 3.57
CA ILE A 569 22.49 11.57 2.91
C ILE A 569 21.26 11.45 2.01
N LYS A 570 21.48 11.23 0.71
CA LYS A 570 20.42 11.11 -0.30
C LYS A 570 20.01 9.66 -0.49
N GLU A 571 19.28 9.11 0.47
CA GLU A 571 18.73 7.76 0.41
C GLU A 571 17.31 7.72 0.98
N PRO A 572 16.48 6.73 0.62
CA PRO A 572 15.18 6.52 1.25
C PRO A 572 15.32 6.45 2.78
N PRO A 573 14.47 7.11 3.57
CA PRO A 573 13.17 7.70 3.20
C PRO A 573 13.20 9.16 2.70
N ALA A 574 14.35 9.76 2.40
CA ALA A 574 14.37 11.14 1.90
C ALA A 574 13.76 11.26 0.50
N TYR A 575 13.08 12.39 0.25
CA TYR A 575 12.57 12.76 -1.07
C TYR A 575 13.70 13.30 -1.96
N THR A 576 14.63 12.42 -2.36
CA THR A 576 15.87 12.78 -3.08
C THR A 576 15.66 13.48 -4.43
N PHE A 577 14.44 13.41 -4.96
CA PHE A 577 13.99 14.02 -6.21
C PHE A 577 13.47 15.46 -6.07
N ARG A 578 13.41 16.04 -4.86
CA ARG A 578 13.04 17.46 -4.67
C ARG A 578 14.22 18.38 -5.02
N ASP A 579 13.96 19.35 -5.87
CA ASP A 579 14.96 20.29 -6.38
C ASP A 579 14.79 21.69 -5.79
N TYR A 580 13.55 22.15 -5.66
CA TYR A 580 13.21 23.48 -5.13
C TYR A 580 12.03 23.42 -4.17
N SER A 581 12.01 24.34 -3.22
CA SER A 581 10.95 24.53 -2.23
C SER A 581 10.51 25.98 -2.21
N ALA A 582 9.22 26.21 -1.94
CA ALA A 582 8.70 27.53 -1.67
C ALA A 582 7.68 27.52 -0.53
N ILE A 583 7.66 28.60 0.26
CA ILE A 583 6.69 28.80 1.34
C ILE A 583 6.04 30.16 1.12
N LEU A 584 4.72 30.17 0.87
CA LEU A 584 3.92 31.39 0.75
C LEU A 584 3.15 31.63 2.06
N TYR A 585 3.37 32.80 2.67
CA TYR A 585 2.74 33.18 3.93
C TYR A 585 1.40 33.87 3.71
N LEU A 586 0.41 33.48 4.52
CA LEU A 586 -0.96 34.00 4.40
C LEU A 586 -1.29 35.07 5.44
N ASN A 587 -0.50 35.19 6.52
CA ASN A 587 -0.80 36.14 7.59
C ASN A 587 0.42 36.54 8.44
N ALA A 588 0.19 37.48 9.37
CA ALA A 588 1.21 38.08 10.24
C ALA A 588 0.71 38.32 11.69
N ASP A 589 -0.56 38.00 11.99
CA ASP A 589 -1.22 38.22 13.28
C ASP A 589 -0.89 37.11 14.30
N PHE A 590 0.40 36.84 14.49
CA PHE A 590 0.92 35.87 15.45
C PHE A 590 2.31 36.27 15.96
N ASP A 591 2.72 35.70 17.11
CA ASP A 591 4.06 35.89 17.66
C ASP A 591 4.90 34.62 17.47
N GLY A 592 6.21 34.79 17.27
CA GLY A 592 7.12 33.69 16.95
C GLY A 592 6.96 33.20 15.51
N GLY A 593 7.18 31.91 15.26
CA GLY A 593 6.89 31.29 13.96
C GLY A 593 7.80 31.72 12.78
N ASN A 594 8.89 32.42 13.06
CA ASN A 594 9.83 32.86 12.03
C ASN A 594 10.51 31.66 11.35
N PHE A 595 10.66 31.75 10.03
CA PHE A 595 11.43 30.78 9.25
C PHE A 595 12.90 31.15 9.28
N TYR A 596 13.79 30.18 9.39
CA TYR A 596 15.22 30.46 9.43
C TYR A 596 16.03 29.38 8.71
N PHE A 597 17.13 29.80 8.11
CA PHE A 597 18.15 28.93 7.53
C PHE A 597 19.27 28.69 8.54
N THR A 598 19.92 27.54 8.45
CA THR A 598 21.11 27.21 9.25
C THR A 598 22.26 26.72 8.38
N GLU A 599 23.44 26.59 8.98
CA GLU A 599 24.50 25.72 8.47
C GLU A 599 24.11 24.24 8.62
N LEU A 600 24.92 23.34 8.09
CA LEU A 600 24.74 21.87 8.21
C LEU A 600 24.74 21.35 9.65
N ASP A 601 25.25 22.15 10.60
CA ASP A 601 25.27 21.82 12.04
C ASP A 601 23.90 21.93 12.72
N ALA A 602 22.87 22.38 11.99
CA ALA A 602 21.51 22.64 12.46
C ALA A 602 21.39 23.61 13.65
N LYS A 603 22.45 24.35 13.99
CA LYS A 603 22.54 25.24 15.16
C LYS A 603 22.87 26.67 14.76
N THR A 604 23.78 26.85 13.82
CA THR A 604 24.25 28.17 13.40
C THR A 604 23.24 28.77 12.43
N VAL A 605 22.40 29.68 12.92
CA VAL A 605 21.41 30.40 12.10
C VAL A 605 22.12 31.36 11.16
N THR A 606 21.87 31.22 9.85
CA THR A 606 22.49 32.03 8.79
C THR A 606 21.61 33.19 8.35
N ALA A 607 20.29 32.99 8.35
CA ALA A 607 19.30 34.02 8.05
C ALA A 607 17.94 33.69 8.65
N GLU A 608 17.12 34.73 8.87
CA GLU A 608 15.78 34.62 9.41
C GLU A 608 14.80 35.46 8.59
N VAL A 609 13.61 34.92 8.33
CA VAL A 609 12.54 35.55 7.56
C VAL A 609 11.28 35.59 8.40
N GLN A 610 10.80 36.80 8.63
CA GLN A 610 9.52 37.04 9.31
C GLN A 610 8.36 36.81 8.33
N PRO A 611 7.38 35.95 8.66
CA PRO A 611 6.18 35.77 7.86
C PRO A 611 5.32 37.03 7.77
N GLN A 612 4.74 37.26 6.60
CA GLN A 612 3.71 38.27 6.38
C GLN A 612 2.83 37.87 5.20
N CYS A 613 1.58 38.32 5.14
CA CYS A 613 0.71 38.05 3.99
C CYS A 613 1.40 38.43 2.68
N GLY A 614 1.32 37.53 1.69
CA GLY A 614 1.86 37.76 0.35
C GLY A 614 3.38 37.61 0.23
N ARG A 615 4.10 37.29 1.32
CA ARG A 615 5.53 36.98 1.28
C ARG A 615 5.76 35.52 0.91
N ALA A 616 6.59 35.28 -0.09
CA ALA A 616 7.09 33.96 -0.45
C ALA A 616 8.59 33.84 -0.17
N VAL A 617 9.00 32.71 0.41
CA VAL A 617 10.40 32.29 0.53
C VAL A 617 10.63 31.16 -0.46
N GLY A 618 11.61 31.27 -1.33
CA GLY A 618 11.98 30.24 -2.31
C GLY A 618 13.44 29.84 -2.16
N PHE A 619 13.73 28.55 -2.26
CA PHE A 619 15.10 28.05 -2.15
C PHE A 619 15.27 26.68 -2.83
N SER A 620 16.50 26.30 -3.16
CA SER A 620 16.81 24.93 -3.59
C SER A 620 16.73 23.96 -2.41
N SER A 621 16.18 22.77 -2.61
CA SER A 621 15.87 21.79 -1.54
C SER A 621 17.09 21.03 -0.99
N GLY A 622 18.29 21.36 -1.45
CA GLY A 622 19.54 20.64 -1.23
C GLY A 622 20.27 20.94 0.08
N THR A 623 21.46 20.33 0.19
CA THR A 623 22.35 20.37 1.37
C THR A 623 22.75 21.80 1.76
N GLU A 624 22.65 22.75 0.84
CA GLU A 624 22.99 24.16 0.99
C GLU A 624 21.94 24.98 1.75
N ASN A 625 20.73 24.45 1.94
CA ASN A 625 19.60 25.14 2.57
C ASN A 625 18.94 24.36 3.72
N PRO A 626 19.68 23.91 4.76
CA PRO A 626 19.05 23.45 5.99
C PRO A 626 18.21 24.57 6.61
N HIS A 627 17.00 24.25 7.06
CA HIS A 627 16.06 25.26 7.53
C HIS A 627 15.03 24.73 8.53
N GLY A 628 14.43 25.61 9.30
CA GLY A 628 13.42 25.30 10.31
C GLY A 628 12.47 26.46 10.59
N VAL A 629 11.53 26.24 11.51
CA VAL A 629 10.55 27.27 11.92
C VAL A 629 10.53 27.39 13.44
N LYS A 630 10.69 28.59 13.97
CA LYS A 630 10.63 28.86 15.42
C LYS A 630 9.24 28.52 15.98
N ALA A 631 9.13 28.30 17.28
CA ALA A 631 7.83 28.10 17.93
C ALA A 631 6.88 29.28 17.68
N VAL A 632 5.60 28.98 17.42
CA VAL A 632 4.52 29.99 17.42
C VAL A 632 4.06 30.13 18.87
N THR A 633 4.21 31.31 19.45
CA THR A 633 3.96 31.56 20.88
C THR A 633 2.64 32.27 21.16
N ARG A 634 2.01 32.86 20.14
CA ARG A 634 0.67 33.45 20.21
C ARG A 634 0.02 33.46 18.83
N GLY A 635 -1.29 33.23 18.74
CA GLY A 635 -2.04 33.29 17.49
C GLY A 635 -1.90 32.03 16.62
N GLN A 636 -2.26 32.16 15.34
CA GLN A 636 -2.20 31.08 14.36
C GLN A 636 -1.37 31.50 13.15
N ARG A 637 -0.40 30.69 12.75
CA ARG A 637 0.43 30.90 11.55
C ARG A 637 -0.06 30.02 10.42
N CYS A 638 -0.42 30.62 9.29
CA CYS A 638 -0.87 29.91 8.09
C CYS A 638 0.07 30.15 6.90
N ALA A 639 0.39 29.08 6.18
CA ALA A 639 1.25 29.13 4.99
C ALA A 639 0.90 28.02 4.01
N ILE A 640 1.26 28.21 2.74
CA ILE A 640 1.26 27.18 1.71
C ILE A 640 2.71 26.77 1.47
N ALA A 641 3.05 25.52 1.81
CA ALA A 641 4.33 24.91 1.50
C ALA A 641 4.23 24.16 0.17
N LEU A 642 5.19 24.41 -0.72
CA LEU A 642 5.26 23.86 -2.07
C LEU A 642 6.62 23.23 -2.26
N TRP A 643 6.62 21.98 -2.70
CA TRP A 643 7.84 21.28 -3.10
C TRP A 643 7.79 20.99 -4.58
N PHE A 644 8.93 21.16 -5.24
CA PHE A 644 9.05 21.05 -6.67
C PHE A 644 10.15 20.07 -7.09
N THR A 645 9.98 19.51 -8.27
CA THR A 645 10.94 18.64 -8.93
C THR A 645 11.11 19.06 -10.39
N LEU A 646 12.30 18.85 -10.92
CA LEU A 646 12.61 18.98 -12.35
C LEU A 646 12.33 17.68 -13.11
N ASP A 647 12.05 16.58 -12.40
CA ASP A 647 11.72 15.28 -12.98
C ASP A 647 10.21 15.06 -13.04
N ALA A 648 9.66 15.08 -14.25
CA ALA A 648 8.23 14.88 -14.50
C ALA A 648 7.67 13.57 -13.91
N ARG A 649 8.51 12.53 -13.71
CA ARG A 649 8.08 11.24 -13.13
C ARG A 649 7.64 11.35 -11.67
N HIS A 650 8.12 12.38 -10.97
CA HIS A 650 7.81 12.66 -9.58
C HIS A 650 6.77 13.77 -9.42
N SER A 651 6.06 14.12 -10.50
CA SER A 651 4.95 15.07 -10.45
C SER A 651 3.78 14.51 -9.62
N GLU A 652 3.22 15.35 -8.76
CA GLU A 652 2.05 15.07 -7.92
C GLU A 652 0.86 14.69 -8.80
N ARG A 653 0.34 13.46 -8.64
CA ARG A 653 -0.79 12.96 -9.45
C ARG A 653 -2.06 13.78 -9.23
N ASP A 654 -2.32 14.18 -8.00
CA ASP A 654 -3.49 14.99 -7.64
C ASP A 654 -3.46 16.36 -8.32
N ARG A 655 -2.26 16.92 -8.55
CA ARG A 655 -2.09 18.15 -9.32
C ARG A 655 -2.45 17.97 -10.79
N VAL A 656 -2.05 16.85 -11.41
CA VAL A 656 -2.41 16.53 -12.80
C VAL A 656 -3.93 16.41 -12.94
N GLN A 657 -4.60 15.76 -11.99
CA GLN A 657 -6.07 15.68 -11.97
C GLN A 657 -6.72 17.06 -11.78
N ALA A 658 -6.15 17.89 -10.91
CA ALA A 658 -6.62 19.26 -10.72
C ALA A 658 -6.48 20.11 -11.99
N ASP A 659 -5.40 19.94 -12.76
CA ASP A 659 -5.21 20.63 -14.05
C ASP A 659 -6.34 20.28 -15.03
N ASP A 660 -6.70 19.00 -15.14
CA ASP A 660 -7.78 18.56 -16.02
C ASP A 660 -9.15 19.06 -15.54
N LEU A 661 -9.38 19.04 -14.22
CA LEU A 661 -10.62 19.56 -13.63
C LEU A 661 -10.76 21.07 -13.85
N VAL A 662 -9.68 21.84 -13.69
CA VAL A 662 -9.68 23.28 -13.93
C VAL A 662 -9.98 23.57 -15.40
N LYS A 663 -9.35 22.84 -16.35
CA LYS A 663 -9.64 22.98 -17.79
C LYS A 663 -11.10 22.64 -18.15
N MET A 664 -11.72 21.72 -17.42
CA MET A 664 -13.12 21.33 -17.65
C MET A 664 -14.12 22.30 -17.04
N LEU A 665 -13.83 22.83 -15.85
CA LEU A 665 -14.78 23.63 -15.06
C LEU A 665 -14.65 25.15 -15.30
N PHE A 666 -13.51 25.63 -15.77
CA PHE A 666 -13.24 27.06 -15.98
C PHE A 666 -12.87 27.31 -17.44
N SER A 667 -13.34 28.43 -17.98
CA SER A 667 -13.11 28.80 -19.38
C SER A 667 -11.67 29.29 -19.62
N PRO A 668 -11.14 29.26 -20.86
CA PRO A 668 -9.79 29.77 -21.18
C PRO A 668 -9.56 31.22 -20.75
N GLU A 669 -10.62 32.05 -20.75
CA GLU A 669 -10.55 33.46 -20.33
C GLU A 669 -10.49 33.65 -18.81
N GLU A 670 -10.85 32.62 -18.02
CA GLU A 670 -10.77 32.61 -16.54
C GLU A 670 -9.52 31.89 -16.01
N THR A 671 -8.78 31.21 -16.88
CA THR A 671 -7.56 30.42 -16.55
C THR A 671 -6.26 31.16 -16.85
N ASP A 672 -6.31 32.23 -17.66
CA ASP A 672 -5.18 33.13 -17.88
C ASP A 672 -5.28 34.38 -16.97
N LEU A 673 -4.32 34.53 -16.06
CA LEU A 673 -4.02 35.83 -15.46
C LEU A 673 -3.68 36.84 -16.58
N PRO A 674 -4.10 38.12 -16.49
CA PRO A 674 -3.90 39.07 -17.58
C PRO A 674 -2.43 39.16 -17.97
N HIS A 675 -2.13 38.79 -19.23
CA HIS A 675 -0.86 39.06 -19.89
C HIS A 675 -0.72 40.57 -20.09
N GLU A 676 -0.07 41.27 -19.17
CA GLU A 676 0.52 42.56 -19.53
C GLU A 676 1.77 42.28 -20.39
N GLN A 677 1.67 42.69 -21.65
CA GLN A 677 2.72 42.49 -22.65
C GLN A 677 4.02 43.21 -22.24
N PRO A 678 5.20 42.59 -22.44
CA PRO A 678 6.46 43.30 -22.31
C PRO A 678 6.56 44.35 -23.42
N ARG A 679 6.83 45.60 -23.06
CA ARG A 679 7.19 46.63 -24.05
C ARG A 679 8.53 46.25 -24.68
N GLU A 680 8.50 45.81 -25.93
CA GLU A 680 9.68 45.69 -26.77
C GLU A 680 10.38 47.05 -26.88
N ALA A 681 11.67 47.07 -26.62
CA ALA A 681 12.54 48.18 -26.96
C ALA A 681 12.58 48.31 -28.49
N GLN A 682 11.85 49.29 -29.03
CA GLN A 682 11.97 49.66 -30.44
C GLN A 682 13.29 50.40 -30.66
N GLU A 683 14.30 49.69 -31.16
CA GLU A 683 15.39 50.27 -31.94
C GLU A 683 14.83 50.71 -33.30
N GLY A 684 14.70 52.03 -33.50
CA GLY A 684 14.45 52.64 -34.80
C GLY A 684 15.76 53.18 -35.41
N PRO A 685 15.93 53.15 -36.75
CA PRO A 685 17.18 53.52 -37.42
C PRO A 685 17.41 55.06 -37.41
N PRO A 686 18.66 55.53 -37.59
CA PRO A 686 19.03 56.92 -37.31
C PRO A 686 18.85 57.81 -38.55
N GLU A 687 18.34 59.03 -38.38
CA GLU A 687 18.58 60.19 -39.27
C GLU A 687 17.97 61.48 -38.67
N PRO A 688 18.35 62.71 -39.11
CA PRO A 688 19.63 63.37 -38.82
C PRO A 688 19.45 64.70 -38.05
N VAL A 689 20.60 65.24 -37.61
CA VAL A 689 20.81 66.46 -36.85
C VAL A 689 20.15 67.71 -37.46
N GLN A 690 19.35 68.43 -36.69
CA GLN A 690 19.25 69.90 -36.74
C GLN A 690 19.12 70.47 -35.33
N GLY A 691 20.14 71.22 -34.92
CA GLY A 691 20.11 72.03 -33.72
C GLY A 691 19.55 73.42 -34.02
N SER A 692 18.89 74.02 -33.03
CA SER A 692 18.84 75.47 -32.90
C SER A 692 18.55 75.86 -31.44
N VAL A 693 19.48 76.63 -30.91
CA VAL A 693 19.54 77.20 -29.57
C VAL A 693 18.83 78.56 -29.55
N SER A 694 18.07 78.83 -28.48
CA SER A 694 17.69 80.15 -27.94
C SER A 694 16.79 81.04 -28.83
N SER A 695 16.05 82.05 -28.36
CA SER A 695 16.12 82.84 -27.14
C SER A 695 14.77 83.57 -26.91
N SER A 696 14.64 84.06 -25.69
CA SER A 696 13.66 85.00 -25.16
C SER A 696 13.63 86.39 -25.84
N GLU A 697 12.48 87.04 -25.63
CA GLU A 697 12.26 88.48 -25.35
C GLU A 697 11.96 89.53 -26.46
N SER A 698 10.89 90.28 -26.14
CA SER A 698 10.61 91.71 -26.39
C SER A 698 9.94 92.15 -27.71
N GLY A 699 8.65 92.51 -27.61
CA GLY A 699 8.20 93.90 -27.56
C GLY A 699 8.17 94.77 -28.85
N HIS A 700 6.93 95.10 -29.27
CA HIS A 700 6.44 96.40 -29.78
C HIS A 700 6.76 96.86 -31.24
N LYS A 701 5.75 96.79 -32.14
CA LYS A 701 5.04 97.93 -32.76
C LYS A 701 4.02 97.49 -33.84
N ASP A 702 2.90 98.23 -33.88
CA ASP A 702 1.89 98.44 -34.93
C ASP A 702 1.04 97.21 -35.36
N GLU A 703 -0.30 97.22 -35.46
CA GLU A 703 -1.36 98.23 -35.40
C GLU A 703 -2.71 97.51 -35.16
N LEU A 704 -3.60 98.17 -34.38
CA LEU A 704 -5.04 97.94 -34.12
C LEU A 704 -5.52 96.72 -33.31
#